data_AF-A0ABD2XZ50-F1
#
_entry.id   AF-A0ABD2XZ50-F1
#
_cell.length_a   1.000
_cell.length_b   1.000
_cell.length_c   1.000
_cell.angle_alpha   90.00
_cell.angle_beta   90.00
_cell.angle_gamma   90.00
#
_symmetry.space_group_name_H-M   'P 1'
#
loop_
_entity.id
_entity.type
_entity.pdbx_description
1 polymer ?
#
loop_
_entity_poly.entity_id
_entity_poly.type
_entity_poly.pdbx_seq_one_letter_code
_entity_poly.pdbx_strand_id
1 'polypeptide(L)'
;MAASSPFHTFTLLLELLIIIGFFSCGFGTFFQVGNAGFDDSDLLLFHQDYSPPAPPPPPPHPPSVTCEADLGGVGSLDTTCKIVSNLNISDNVYIQGKGNFVILPNITVNCSFSGCEIVIDVSGNFSLGENSTVFAGTFDLKAGNASFFNGSVVNTTGLAGDPPPQTSGTPQGFDGAGGGYGGRGAACLMDQEKLPDDVWGGDAYGWAALKEPCSYGSKGGTTSRDLDYGGGGGGIIKLKVGKLLEVNGSLLADGGDGGNKGGGGSGGSIYIKASKMIGSGYVSTCGGNGFAGGGGGRVAVDVFSHHEDPEIFAHGGSSRGCQENAGAAGSLYDAVPRSLTIDNYNKSTDTDTLLMDFPQPFLTNVYIQNQAKASVPLLWSRVQVQGQISLLSGGELSFGLAHYSMSEFELLAEELLMSDSVIKVFGALRMSVKMFLMWNSRMLIDGEGDENVETSILEASNLIVLKESSVIHSNANLGVHGQGLLNLSGPGDCIEAQRLVLSLFYSIHVGPGSILRGPLENASAEAVTPILNCDQQDCPVELLHPPEDCNVNSSLSFTLQICRVEDILVEGLVKGSVVHFHRARTISVLSSGTISTSGMGCTGGVGQGKFSDSGIGSGGGHGGRGGMVCSNSGCIEGGMPYGDANLPCELGSGSGNDSLTGATAGGGILVMGSWEHPLVSLSVEGLVKADGESFEGHLQRKDSFLPGGGSGGTMLLFLHFLDLGETGTMSSAGGHGSVGGGGGGGGRIHFHWSDIPTGDMYQPIATVNGSIQTSGGIGGDQGSAGETGTVTGKACPKGLYGIFCEECPVGTYKNVSGSDASLCFPCPSNELPHRAAYVSLRGGISETPCPYECLSERYHMPHCYTALEELIYTFGGPWLFGLLLLGLLILLALVLSVARMKFVGVDELPGPGPTQHGSQIDHSFPFLESLNEVLETNRVEESQSHVHRMYFLGPNTFGEPWHLPHTPPEQIREIVYEGAFNTFVDEINAIAAYQWWEGSVHSILCIFAYPLAWSWQQWRRRINLQRLREFVRSEYDHACLRSCRSRALYEGLK
;
A
#
# COMPACT_ATOMS: atom_id res chain seq x y z
N MET A 1 89.13 3.81 -21.24
CA MET A 1 88.57 5.16 -21.48
C MET A 1 87.11 5.06 -21.04
N ALA A 2 86.77 5.51 -19.82
CA ALA A 2 86.64 6.91 -19.39
C ALA A 2 85.23 7.45 -19.76
N ALA A 3 84.29 7.61 -18.82
CA ALA A 3 84.42 7.50 -17.35
C ALA A 3 83.16 6.95 -16.62
N SER A 4 83.41 6.31 -15.47
CA SER A 4 82.56 6.18 -14.26
C SER A 4 81.05 5.93 -14.47
N SER A 5 80.46 4.72 -14.41
CA SER A 5 80.70 3.48 -13.63
C SER A 5 79.92 3.41 -12.28
N PRO A 6 79.54 2.20 -11.76
CA PRO A 6 78.12 1.90 -11.49
C PRO A 6 77.84 1.11 -10.18
N PHE A 7 76.66 0.45 -10.12
CA PHE A 7 76.31 -0.75 -9.32
C PHE A 7 75.83 -0.62 -7.85
N HIS A 8 75.22 -1.74 -7.43
CA HIS A 8 74.64 -2.12 -6.13
C HIS A 8 73.28 -1.49 -5.77
N THR A 9 72.16 -2.21 -5.59
CA THR A 9 71.81 -3.58 -5.09
C THR A 9 71.79 -3.76 -3.57
N PHE A 10 70.67 -4.35 -3.13
CA PHE A 10 70.57 -5.34 -2.04
C PHE A 10 70.59 -4.86 -0.57
N THR A 11 69.40 -5.05 0.05
CA THR A 11 69.14 -5.92 1.23
C THR A 11 69.09 -5.44 2.69
N LEU A 12 68.08 -6.03 3.35
CA LEU A 12 68.08 -6.69 4.68
C LEU A 12 68.10 -5.84 5.98
N LEU A 13 66.93 -5.92 6.67
CA LEU A 13 66.75 -6.70 7.92
C LEU A 13 67.21 -6.10 9.26
N LEU A 14 66.48 -6.48 10.34
CA LEU A 14 66.85 -6.38 11.77
C LEU A 14 66.94 -4.92 12.33
N GLU A 15 66.54 -4.61 13.57
CA GLU A 15 65.62 -5.28 14.51
C GLU A 15 65.32 -4.37 15.74
N LEU A 16 64.38 -4.80 16.58
CA LEU A 16 64.33 -4.59 18.04
C LEU A 16 64.11 -3.19 18.68
N LEU A 17 63.28 -3.22 19.73
CA LEU A 17 63.25 -2.36 20.94
C LEU A 17 62.87 -0.86 20.81
N ILE A 18 62.49 -0.16 21.90
CA ILE A 18 61.45 -0.39 22.92
C ILE A 18 61.32 0.90 23.79
N ILE A 19 60.09 1.27 24.20
CA ILE A 19 59.74 2.13 25.38
C ILE A 19 60.12 3.64 25.40
N ILE A 20 59.05 4.49 25.36
CA ILE A 20 58.68 5.65 26.22
C ILE A 20 59.70 6.78 26.53
N GLY A 21 59.31 8.07 26.36
CA GLY A 21 60.13 9.20 26.86
C GLY A 21 59.68 10.69 26.77
N PHE A 22 58.43 11.06 27.11
CA PHE A 22 57.99 12.38 27.66
C PHE A 22 58.23 13.79 27.02
N PHE A 23 57.17 14.62 27.12
CA PHE A 23 57.07 16.10 27.33
C PHE A 23 57.84 17.16 26.49
N SER A 24 57.07 17.99 25.76
CA SER A 24 56.78 19.44 26.05
C SER A 24 56.09 20.10 24.83
N CYS A 25 55.43 21.28 24.82
CA CYS A 25 54.65 22.13 25.74
C CYS A 25 54.78 23.61 25.24
N GLY A 26 53.70 24.39 25.18
CA GLY A 26 53.68 25.81 24.73
C GLY A 26 52.59 26.06 23.65
N PHE A 27 51.44 26.71 23.91
CA PHE A 27 51.18 28.14 24.21
C PHE A 27 51.62 29.13 23.10
N GLY A 28 50.80 30.09 22.62
CA GLY A 28 49.35 30.29 22.83
C GLY A 28 48.82 31.73 22.56
N THR A 29 47.52 31.83 22.22
CA THR A 29 46.54 32.88 22.60
C THR A 29 46.64 34.36 22.15
N PHE A 30 45.43 34.99 22.07
CA PHE A 30 45.01 36.41 22.28
C PHE A 30 44.28 37.10 21.10
N PHE A 31 43.20 37.91 21.27
CA PHE A 31 41.96 37.87 22.10
C PHE A 31 41.02 39.06 21.70
N GLN A 32 39.81 39.15 22.31
CA GLN A 32 38.94 40.36 22.48
C GLN A 32 38.17 40.89 21.23
N VAL A 33 36.94 41.44 21.26
CA VAL A 33 35.83 41.76 22.24
C VAL A 33 34.48 41.41 21.51
N GLY A 34 33.21 41.42 21.99
CA GLY A 34 32.47 41.91 23.17
C GLY A 34 31.77 43.28 22.91
N ASN A 35 30.59 43.64 23.45
CA ASN A 35 29.67 42.96 24.38
C ASN A 35 28.25 43.63 24.46
N ALA A 36 27.30 42.96 25.15
CA ALA A 36 26.10 43.46 25.87
C ALA A 36 24.79 43.80 25.11
N GLY A 37 23.59 43.56 25.69
CA GLY A 37 23.28 42.94 27.00
C GLY A 37 21.77 42.91 27.36
N PHE A 38 21.45 42.57 28.62
CA PHE A 38 20.14 42.22 29.23
C PHE A 38 19.61 40.80 28.87
N ASP A 39 19.12 39.99 29.80
CA ASP A 39 19.28 39.96 31.28
C ASP A 39 19.24 38.47 31.71
N ASP A 40 20.06 38.06 32.67
CA ASP A 40 20.35 36.65 33.00
C ASP A 40 20.30 36.45 34.52
N SER A 41 19.07 36.43 35.07
CA SER A 41 18.81 36.61 36.50
C SER A 41 17.93 35.51 37.15
N ASP A 42 17.29 34.62 36.39
CA ASP A 42 16.35 33.60 36.92
C ASP A 42 16.83 32.13 36.79
N LEU A 43 17.91 31.86 36.04
CA LEU A 43 18.30 30.50 35.63
C LEU A 43 19.08 29.68 36.69
N LEU A 44 19.08 30.12 37.95
CA LEU A 44 19.82 29.50 39.07
C LEU A 44 18.98 29.14 40.31
N LEU A 45 17.66 28.94 40.14
CA LEU A 45 16.75 28.55 41.25
C LEU A 45 16.12 27.14 41.13
N PHE A 46 16.40 26.37 40.08
CA PHE A 46 15.79 25.04 39.85
C PHE A 46 16.74 23.84 40.02
N HIS A 47 17.69 23.95 40.94
CA HIS A 47 18.39 22.79 41.54
C HIS A 47 18.19 22.78 43.06
N GLN A 48 16.94 22.57 43.48
CA GLN A 48 16.66 21.81 44.70
C GLN A 48 16.37 20.37 44.29
N ASP A 49 17.03 19.41 44.94
CA ASP A 49 16.74 17.98 44.78
C ASP A 49 15.35 17.66 45.35
N TYR A 50 14.30 17.95 44.58
CA TYR A 50 12.93 17.56 44.92
C TYR A 50 12.71 16.07 44.62
N SER A 51 13.52 15.23 45.25
CA SER A 51 13.15 13.85 45.52
C SER A 51 11.79 13.90 46.22
N PRO A 52 10.71 13.34 45.66
CA PRO A 52 9.42 13.34 46.35
C PRO A 52 9.63 12.67 47.72
N PRO A 53 9.06 13.22 48.81
CA PRO A 53 9.24 12.64 50.13
C PRO A 53 8.82 11.18 50.07
N ALA A 54 9.70 10.28 50.52
CA ALA A 54 9.45 8.85 50.46
C ALA A 54 8.06 8.56 51.03
N PRO A 55 7.19 7.83 50.29
CA PRO A 55 5.78 7.70 50.66
C PRO A 55 5.70 7.21 52.11
N PRO A 56 4.81 7.79 52.94
CA PRO A 56 4.74 7.44 54.35
C PRO A 56 4.58 5.92 54.48
N PRO A 57 5.35 5.26 55.35
CA PRO A 57 5.28 3.82 55.49
C PRO A 57 3.82 3.42 55.76
N PRO A 58 3.30 2.36 55.11
CA PRO A 58 1.90 1.99 55.22
C PRO A 58 1.52 1.81 56.71
N PRO A 59 0.30 2.21 57.11
CA PRO A 59 -0.11 2.16 58.50
C PRO A 59 0.10 0.73 59.05
N PRO A 60 0.67 0.58 60.25
CA PRO A 60 0.97 -0.74 60.80
C PRO A 60 -0.34 -1.52 60.97
N HIS A 61 -0.38 -2.73 60.40
CA HIS A 61 -1.53 -3.62 60.52
C HIS A 61 -1.93 -3.86 62.00
N PRO A 62 -3.22 -4.09 62.29
CA PRO A 62 -3.65 -4.49 63.62
C PRO A 62 -2.94 -5.79 64.06
N PRO A 63 -2.81 -6.02 65.38
CA PRO A 63 -2.15 -7.23 65.89
C PRO A 63 -2.85 -8.50 65.38
N SER A 64 -2.06 -9.49 64.98
CA SER A 64 -2.57 -10.71 64.38
C SER A 64 -3.44 -11.52 65.34
N VAL A 65 -4.61 -11.97 64.88
CA VAL A 65 -5.53 -12.81 65.65
C VAL A 65 -4.95 -14.21 65.93
N THR A 66 -5.45 -14.90 66.95
CA THR A 66 -5.04 -16.26 67.33
C THR A 66 -6.02 -17.33 66.83
N CYS A 67 -5.52 -18.53 66.55
CA CYS A 67 -6.33 -19.63 66.03
C CYS A 67 -7.45 -20.06 66.99
N GLU A 68 -7.14 -20.26 68.28
CA GLU A 68 -8.08 -20.91 69.22
C GLU A 68 -9.01 -19.92 69.93
N ALA A 69 -8.51 -18.74 70.33
CA ALA A 69 -9.31 -17.78 71.10
C ALA A 69 -10.16 -16.84 70.23
N ASP A 70 -9.61 -16.38 69.10
CA ASP A 70 -10.26 -15.34 68.27
C ASP A 70 -10.98 -15.94 67.04
N LEU A 71 -10.40 -16.98 66.42
CA LEU A 71 -10.97 -17.65 65.25
C LEU A 71 -11.79 -18.92 65.57
N GLY A 72 -11.83 -19.35 66.84
CA GLY A 72 -12.54 -20.56 67.28
C GLY A 72 -12.05 -21.86 66.64
N GLY A 73 -10.84 -21.86 66.09
CA GLY A 73 -10.21 -22.99 65.42
C GLY A 73 -9.47 -23.93 66.36
N VAL A 74 -8.83 -24.94 65.78
CA VAL A 74 -8.00 -25.94 66.47
C VAL A 74 -6.56 -25.83 65.98
N GLY A 75 -5.61 -25.70 66.91
CA GLY A 75 -4.17 -25.66 66.61
C GLY A 75 -3.58 -24.25 66.62
N SER A 76 -2.56 -24.00 65.80
CA SER A 76 -1.82 -22.74 65.81
C SER A 76 -1.43 -22.30 64.40
N LEU A 77 -1.44 -20.98 64.18
CA LEU A 77 -1.05 -20.34 62.91
C LEU A 77 0.42 -20.59 62.55
N ASP A 78 1.29 -20.92 63.52
CA ASP A 78 2.69 -21.31 63.27
C ASP A 78 2.86 -22.78 62.84
N THR A 79 1.83 -23.62 62.92
CA THR A 79 1.90 -25.05 62.58
C THR A 79 0.80 -25.46 61.61
N THR A 80 -0.44 -25.55 62.07
CA THR A 80 -1.66 -25.68 61.28
C THR A 80 -2.83 -25.21 62.12
N CYS A 81 -3.55 -24.20 61.64
CA CYS A 81 -4.83 -23.79 62.20
C CYS A 81 -5.96 -24.39 61.36
N LYS A 82 -6.93 -25.01 62.02
CA LYS A 82 -8.14 -25.55 61.36
C LYS A 82 -9.38 -24.84 61.87
N ILE A 83 -10.12 -24.19 60.99
CA ILE A 83 -11.47 -23.70 61.30
C ILE A 83 -12.42 -24.90 61.22
N VAL A 84 -13.18 -25.14 62.29
CA VAL A 84 -14.01 -26.34 62.48
C VAL A 84 -15.52 -26.05 62.62
N SER A 85 -15.88 -24.77 62.67
CA SER A 85 -17.25 -24.27 62.80
C SER A 85 -17.40 -22.93 62.08
N ASN A 86 -18.63 -22.51 61.82
CA ASN A 86 -18.91 -21.20 61.22
C ASN A 86 -18.39 -20.06 62.12
N LEU A 87 -17.83 -19.03 61.49
CA LEU A 87 -17.22 -17.88 62.14
C LEU A 87 -17.91 -16.59 61.67
N ASN A 88 -18.49 -15.83 62.60
CA ASN A 88 -18.99 -14.47 62.33
C ASN A 88 -17.95 -13.48 62.83
N ILE A 89 -17.50 -12.58 61.95
CA ILE A 89 -16.47 -11.58 62.21
C ILE A 89 -17.13 -10.19 62.31
N SER A 90 -16.78 -9.42 63.34
CA SER A 90 -17.34 -8.09 63.62
C SER A 90 -16.46 -6.91 63.20
N ASP A 91 -15.17 -7.16 62.99
CA ASP A 91 -14.12 -6.15 62.80
C ASP A 91 -13.08 -6.68 61.78
N ASN A 92 -12.23 -5.82 61.20
CA ASN A 92 -11.20 -6.28 60.25
C ASN A 92 -10.22 -7.27 60.89
N VAL A 93 -9.94 -8.39 60.20
CA VAL A 93 -9.16 -9.52 60.72
C VAL A 93 -7.85 -9.69 59.95
N TYR A 94 -6.73 -9.62 60.67
CA TYR A 94 -5.38 -9.88 60.17
C TYR A 94 -4.88 -11.22 60.72
N ILE A 95 -4.73 -12.23 59.86
CA ILE A 95 -4.23 -13.57 60.19
C ILE A 95 -2.80 -13.69 59.69
N GLN A 96 -1.84 -13.93 60.59
CA GLN A 96 -0.43 -14.12 60.21
C GLN A 96 0.16 -15.36 60.88
N GLY A 97 0.94 -16.16 60.14
CA GLY A 97 1.58 -17.35 60.71
C GLY A 97 2.53 -18.10 59.77
N LYS A 98 3.38 -18.96 60.33
CA LYS A 98 4.34 -19.74 59.52
C LYS A 98 3.79 -21.05 58.98
N GLY A 99 2.69 -21.53 59.55
CA GLY A 99 2.07 -22.82 59.26
C GLY A 99 1.02 -22.78 58.15
N ASN A 100 0.10 -23.75 58.20
CA ASN A 100 -1.03 -23.87 57.27
C ASN A 100 -2.32 -23.26 57.84
N PHE A 101 -3.21 -22.78 56.98
CA PHE A 101 -4.56 -22.32 57.35
C PHE A 101 -5.62 -23.09 56.55
N VAL A 102 -6.50 -23.81 57.26
CA VAL A 102 -7.43 -24.78 56.66
C VAL A 102 -8.86 -24.48 57.13
N ILE A 103 -9.74 -24.14 56.19
CA ILE A 103 -11.18 -24.10 56.42
C ILE A 103 -11.74 -25.46 55.97
N LEU A 104 -12.40 -26.19 56.88
CA LEU A 104 -12.99 -27.49 56.57
C LEU A 104 -14.27 -27.37 55.71
N PRO A 105 -14.69 -28.44 55.00
CA PRO A 105 -15.87 -28.42 54.15
C PRO A 105 -17.17 -28.00 54.85
N ASN A 106 -18.05 -27.31 54.10
CA ASN A 106 -19.36 -26.80 54.54
C ASN A 106 -19.32 -25.75 55.68
N ILE A 107 -18.19 -25.05 55.86
CA ILE A 107 -18.06 -23.95 56.83
C ILE A 107 -18.32 -22.59 56.16
N THR A 108 -18.97 -21.68 56.86
CA THR A 108 -19.08 -20.26 56.48
C THR A 108 -18.24 -19.37 57.40
N VAL A 109 -17.33 -18.60 56.81
CA VAL A 109 -16.67 -17.44 57.43
C VAL A 109 -17.38 -16.20 56.92
N ASN A 110 -17.96 -15.40 57.81
CA ASN A 110 -18.85 -14.31 57.46
C ASN A 110 -18.39 -12.98 58.07
N CYS A 111 -17.97 -12.04 57.23
CA CYS A 111 -17.80 -10.64 57.57
C CYS A 111 -18.65 -9.75 56.64
N SER A 112 -19.93 -9.59 56.98
CA SER A 112 -20.96 -9.03 56.10
C SER A 112 -21.20 -7.53 56.24
N PHE A 113 -20.22 -6.74 56.68
CA PHE A 113 -20.29 -5.27 56.64
C PHE A 113 -19.47 -4.71 55.48
N SER A 114 -19.97 -3.65 54.86
CA SER A 114 -19.34 -2.96 53.74
C SER A 114 -17.89 -2.59 54.03
N GLY A 115 -16.95 -3.07 53.19
CA GLY A 115 -15.52 -2.82 53.34
C GLY A 115 -14.81 -3.66 54.40
N CYS A 116 -15.42 -4.70 54.98
CA CYS A 116 -14.71 -5.57 55.92
C CYS A 116 -13.47 -6.23 55.29
N GLU A 117 -12.33 -6.14 55.96
CA GLU A 117 -11.06 -6.67 55.49
C GLU A 117 -10.70 -8.00 56.20
N ILE A 118 -10.45 -9.05 55.41
CA ILE A 118 -9.85 -10.30 55.87
C ILE A 118 -8.51 -10.46 55.15
N VAL A 119 -7.41 -10.36 55.90
CA VAL A 119 -6.04 -10.54 55.40
C VAL A 119 -5.43 -11.81 55.98
N ILE A 120 -4.81 -12.63 55.13
CA ILE A 120 -4.21 -13.92 55.49
C ILE A 120 -2.80 -14.00 54.93
N ASP A 121 -1.78 -13.86 55.78
CA ASP A 121 -0.37 -14.01 55.42
C ASP A 121 0.24 -15.27 56.06
N VAL A 122 0.29 -16.35 55.29
CA VAL A 122 0.77 -17.67 55.75
C VAL A 122 1.88 -18.23 54.86
N SER A 123 3.01 -18.66 55.43
CA SER A 123 4.09 -19.26 54.62
C SER A 123 3.87 -20.73 54.23
N GLY A 124 2.88 -21.40 54.83
CA GLY A 124 2.46 -22.76 54.48
C GLY A 124 1.38 -22.79 53.40
N ASN A 125 0.47 -23.77 53.50
CA ASN A 125 -0.65 -23.93 52.59
C ASN A 125 -1.92 -23.26 53.14
N PHE A 126 -2.67 -22.62 52.24
CA PHE A 126 -4.08 -22.26 52.46
C PHE A 126 -4.99 -23.30 51.78
N SER A 127 -6.12 -23.64 52.39
CA SER A 127 -7.16 -24.43 51.71
C SER A 127 -8.58 -24.07 52.16
N LEU A 128 -9.45 -23.79 51.19
CA LEU A 128 -10.89 -23.58 51.37
C LEU A 128 -11.64 -24.87 50.96
N GLY A 129 -12.19 -25.58 51.94
CA GLY A 129 -12.85 -26.89 51.76
C GLY A 129 -14.08 -26.88 50.85
N GLU A 130 -14.49 -28.07 50.40
CA GLU A 130 -15.69 -28.25 49.56
C GLU A 130 -16.93 -27.59 50.18
N ASN A 131 -17.71 -26.88 49.36
CA ASN A 131 -18.91 -26.12 49.79
C ASN A 131 -18.69 -25.11 50.95
N SER A 132 -17.44 -24.73 51.25
CA SER A 132 -17.15 -23.70 52.26
C SER A 132 -17.12 -22.29 51.65
N THR A 133 -17.51 -21.30 52.43
CA THR A 133 -17.87 -19.95 51.96
C THR A 133 -17.18 -18.88 52.79
N VAL A 134 -16.66 -17.84 52.13
CA VAL A 134 -16.06 -16.67 52.78
C VAL A 134 -16.77 -15.41 52.27
N PHE A 135 -17.39 -14.64 53.17
CA PHE A 135 -17.91 -13.31 52.89
C PHE A 135 -17.02 -12.22 53.49
N ALA A 136 -16.62 -11.24 52.68
CA ALA A 136 -15.83 -10.08 53.08
C ALA A 136 -16.05 -8.90 52.12
N GLY A 137 -15.60 -7.70 52.48
CA GLY A 137 -15.40 -6.61 51.52
C GLY A 137 -14.07 -6.73 50.77
N THR A 138 -13.00 -7.08 51.49
CA THR A 138 -11.66 -7.38 50.96
C THR A 138 -11.18 -8.74 51.48
N PHE A 139 -10.64 -9.56 50.59
CA PHE A 139 -9.95 -10.81 50.89
C PHE A 139 -8.54 -10.78 50.27
N ASP A 140 -7.50 -10.55 51.08
CA ASP A 140 -6.09 -10.62 50.65
C ASP A 140 -5.43 -11.88 51.23
N LEU A 141 -5.08 -12.82 50.36
CA LEU A 141 -4.44 -14.09 50.69
C LEU A 141 -3.03 -14.15 50.11
N LYS A 142 -2.04 -14.21 51.00
CA LYS A 142 -0.64 -14.49 50.73
C LYS A 142 -0.28 -15.88 51.27
N ALA A 143 0.07 -16.81 50.39
CA ALA A 143 0.21 -18.24 50.70
C ALA A 143 1.40 -18.90 49.98
N GLY A 144 1.92 -20.00 50.52
CA GLY A 144 2.90 -20.85 49.83
C GLY A 144 2.27 -21.66 48.69
N ASN A 145 1.14 -22.30 48.97
CA ASN A 145 0.19 -22.87 48.00
C ASN A 145 -1.24 -22.50 48.45
N ALA A 146 -2.20 -22.44 47.52
CA ALA A 146 -3.61 -22.22 47.85
C ALA A 146 -4.51 -23.15 47.03
N SER A 147 -5.44 -23.84 47.70
CA SER A 147 -6.47 -24.68 47.05
C SER A 147 -7.88 -24.21 47.41
N PHE A 148 -8.67 -23.89 46.40
CA PHE A 148 -10.10 -23.60 46.49
C PHE A 148 -10.85 -24.79 45.89
N PHE A 149 -11.42 -25.66 46.75
CA PHE A 149 -12.03 -26.91 46.30
C PHE A 149 -13.43 -26.72 45.67
N ASN A 150 -13.97 -27.77 45.07
CA ASN A 150 -15.26 -27.73 44.35
C ASN A 150 -16.39 -27.20 45.25
N GLY A 151 -17.23 -26.33 44.69
CA GLY A 151 -18.33 -25.65 45.39
C GLY A 151 -17.89 -24.64 46.45
N SER A 152 -16.59 -24.42 46.67
CA SER A 152 -16.12 -23.37 47.58
C SER A 152 -16.27 -21.98 46.94
N VAL A 153 -16.54 -20.96 47.76
CA VAL A 153 -16.77 -19.59 47.26
C VAL A 153 -16.10 -18.55 48.14
N VAL A 154 -15.31 -17.65 47.53
CA VAL A 154 -14.98 -16.34 48.10
C VAL A 154 -15.92 -15.32 47.47
N ASN A 155 -16.75 -14.67 48.29
CA ASN A 155 -17.80 -13.77 47.85
C ASN A 155 -17.62 -12.39 48.50
N THR A 156 -17.30 -11.40 47.66
CA THR A 156 -17.24 -9.99 48.01
C THR A 156 -18.24 -9.16 47.19
N THR A 157 -19.29 -9.80 46.66
CA THR A 157 -20.28 -9.20 45.76
C THR A 157 -21.18 -8.22 46.52
N GLY A 158 -21.21 -6.97 46.07
CA GLY A 158 -21.96 -5.89 46.73
C GLY A 158 -21.42 -5.43 48.10
N LEU A 159 -20.26 -5.95 48.54
CA LEU A 159 -19.67 -5.70 49.87
C LEU A 159 -18.53 -4.65 49.86
N ALA A 160 -18.40 -3.85 48.80
CA ALA A 160 -17.47 -2.72 48.73
C ALA A 160 -17.50 -1.82 49.98
N GLY A 161 -16.35 -1.27 50.33
CA GLY A 161 -16.26 -0.06 51.16
C GLY A 161 -16.48 1.19 50.32
N ASP A 162 -16.18 2.37 50.89
CA ASP A 162 -16.22 3.62 50.11
C ASP A 162 -15.18 3.59 48.96
N PRO A 163 -15.53 4.08 47.76
CA PRO A 163 -14.58 4.22 46.66
C PRO A 163 -13.52 5.30 46.97
N PRO A 164 -12.40 5.35 46.23
CA PRO A 164 -11.36 6.35 46.46
C PRO A 164 -11.90 7.80 46.44
N PRO A 165 -11.42 8.68 47.32
CA PRO A 165 -11.90 10.06 47.35
C PRO A 165 -11.65 10.76 46.01
N GLN A 166 -12.59 11.61 45.61
CA GLN A 166 -12.62 12.35 44.33
C GLN A 166 -13.01 11.53 43.08
N THR A 167 -13.34 10.23 43.16
CA THR A 167 -13.87 9.50 41.98
C THR A 167 -15.33 9.86 41.66
N SER A 168 -15.65 10.01 40.38
CA SER A 168 -17.00 10.15 39.80
C SER A 168 -17.75 8.80 39.62
N GLY A 169 -17.24 7.71 40.19
CA GLY A 169 -17.77 6.35 39.98
C GLY A 169 -19.14 6.05 40.61
N THR A 170 -19.56 6.81 41.62
CA THR A 170 -20.94 6.75 42.15
C THR A 170 -21.74 7.90 41.51
N PRO A 171 -22.78 7.62 40.71
CA PRO A 171 -23.53 8.67 40.02
C PRO A 171 -24.31 9.54 41.00
N GLN A 172 -24.41 10.83 40.68
CA GLN A 172 -25.20 11.81 41.44
C GLN A 172 -26.58 11.99 40.80
N GLY A 173 -27.61 12.24 41.61
CA GLY A 173 -28.98 12.47 41.12
C GLY A 173 -29.98 11.45 41.65
N PHE A 174 -31.12 11.33 40.95
CA PHE A 174 -32.24 10.45 41.34
C PHE A 174 -32.73 9.61 40.14
N ASP A 175 -31.83 9.33 39.21
CA ASP A 175 -32.14 8.81 37.88
C ASP A 175 -31.89 7.29 37.77
N GLY A 176 -31.44 6.66 38.86
CA GLY A 176 -31.22 5.21 38.94
C GLY A 176 -30.06 4.70 38.06
N ALA A 177 -29.11 5.56 37.73
CA ALA A 177 -27.91 5.23 36.95
C ALA A 177 -27.01 4.21 37.67
N GLY A 178 -26.26 3.40 36.93
CA GLY A 178 -25.35 2.38 37.46
C GLY A 178 -24.03 2.97 37.97
N GLY A 179 -23.38 2.27 38.90
CA GLY A 179 -22.04 2.59 39.36
C GLY A 179 -20.97 2.24 38.32
N GLY A 180 -19.86 2.97 38.30
CA GLY A 180 -18.71 2.74 37.43
C GLY A 180 -17.46 2.36 38.21
N TYR A 181 -16.71 1.39 37.68
CA TYR A 181 -15.33 1.01 38.03
C TYR A 181 -14.92 -0.03 36.99
N GLY A 182 -13.68 0.00 36.50
CA GLY A 182 -13.31 -0.79 35.32
C GLY A 182 -13.87 -0.14 34.06
N GLY A 183 -15.14 -0.44 33.76
CA GLY A 183 -16.00 0.27 32.81
C GLY A 183 -16.90 1.33 33.47
N ARG A 184 -17.52 2.16 32.63
CA ARG A 184 -18.58 3.09 33.02
C ARG A 184 -19.88 2.36 33.38
N GLY A 185 -20.65 2.91 34.31
CA GLY A 185 -22.02 2.48 34.58
C GLY A 185 -22.98 3.07 33.54
N ALA A 186 -24.05 2.35 33.20
CA ALA A 186 -25.06 2.85 32.28
C ALA A 186 -25.94 3.95 32.93
N ALA A 187 -26.55 4.79 32.09
CA ALA A 187 -27.64 5.68 32.47
C ALA A 187 -28.77 5.58 31.43
N CYS A 188 -30.01 5.62 31.90
CA CYS A 188 -31.16 5.60 31.00
C CYS A 188 -31.53 7.03 30.61
N LEU A 189 -31.53 7.29 29.29
CA LEU A 189 -31.81 8.60 28.71
C LEU A 189 -33.21 9.12 29.07
N MET A 190 -33.27 10.23 29.81
CA MET A 190 -34.52 10.90 30.21
C MET A 190 -34.84 12.14 29.35
N ASP A 191 -33.89 12.58 28.53
CA ASP A 191 -33.81 13.91 27.93
C ASP A 191 -33.54 13.78 26.42
N GLN A 192 -34.56 14.00 25.59
CA GLN A 192 -34.50 13.70 24.15
C GLN A 192 -33.60 14.66 23.34
N GLU A 193 -33.04 15.69 23.96
CA GLU A 193 -32.10 16.64 23.33
C GLU A 193 -30.64 16.15 23.36
N LYS A 194 -30.35 14.98 23.96
CA LYS A 194 -28.99 14.43 24.13
C LYS A 194 -28.78 13.09 23.40
N LEU A 195 -27.55 12.86 22.93
CA LEU A 195 -27.13 11.60 22.33
C LEU A 195 -26.89 10.52 23.41
N PRO A 196 -27.07 9.21 23.11
CA PRO A 196 -26.80 8.13 24.06
C PRO A 196 -25.34 8.07 24.53
N ASP A 197 -24.39 8.19 23.61
CA ASP A 197 -22.95 8.12 23.89
C ASP A 197 -22.46 9.26 24.83
N ASP A 198 -23.23 10.36 24.97
CA ASP A 198 -22.95 11.48 25.90
C ASP A 198 -23.49 11.26 27.33
N VAL A 199 -24.22 10.17 27.60
CA VAL A 199 -25.01 9.99 28.85
C VAL A 199 -24.66 8.68 29.56
N TRP A 200 -23.61 8.72 30.39
CA TRP A 200 -23.22 7.63 31.29
C TRP A 200 -23.64 7.88 32.76
N GLY A 201 -23.54 6.83 33.57
CA GLY A 201 -23.77 6.86 35.01
C GLY A 201 -22.49 7.17 35.79
N GLY A 202 -22.05 6.23 36.61
CA GLY A 202 -20.75 6.31 37.29
C GLY A 202 -19.58 6.19 36.32
N ASP A 203 -18.54 6.99 36.51
CA ASP A 203 -17.36 7.00 35.63
C ASP A 203 -16.34 5.90 35.96
N ALA A 204 -15.46 5.58 35.01
CA ALA A 204 -14.42 4.56 35.17
C ALA A 204 -13.16 5.10 35.87
N TYR A 205 -12.59 4.34 36.80
CA TYR A 205 -11.34 4.69 37.49
C TYR A 205 -10.42 3.48 37.73
N GLY A 206 -9.33 3.69 38.47
CA GLY A 206 -8.33 2.67 38.80
C GLY A 206 -7.37 2.29 37.66
N TRP A 207 -7.39 2.99 36.53
CA TRP A 207 -6.59 2.63 35.35
C TRP A 207 -5.08 2.52 35.62
N ALA A 208 -4.50 3.45 36.40
CA ALA A 208 -3.09 3.40 36.80
C ALA A 208 -2.70 2.12 37.60
N ALA A 209 -3.69 1.40 38.15
CA ALA A 209 -3.52 0.14 38.87
C ALA A 209 -3.86 -1.10 38.04
N LEU A 210 -4.01 -1.00 36.71
CA LEU A 210 -4.41 -2.11 35.81
C LEU A 210 -3.61 -3.41 36.02
N LYS A 211 -2.34 -3.32 36.44
CA LYS A 211 -1.44 -4.47 36.67
C LYS A 211 -1.57 -5.12 38.06
N GLU A 212 -2.10 -4.40 39.06
CA GLU A 212 -2.40 -4.90 40.41
C GLU A 212 -3.65 -4.17 40.95
N PRO A 213 -4.86 -4.47 40.41
CA PRO A 213 -6.08 -3.73 40.74
C PRO A 213 -6.44 -3.93 42.21
N CYS A 214 -6.71 -2.82 42.90
CA CYS A 214 -6.85 -2.79 44.35
C CYS A 214 -7.86 -1.73 44.84
N SER A 215 -8.90 -1.44 44.05
CA SER A 215 -9.97 -0.51 44.42
C SER A 215 -11.30 -1.25 44.55
N TYR A 216 -12.14 -0.79 45.48
CA TYR A 216 -13.54 -1.19 45.51
C TYR A 216 -14.28 -0.70 44.26
N GLY A 217 -15.37 -1.40 43.92
CA GLY A 217 -16.37 -0.89 42.99
C GLY A 217 -17.24 0.20 43.62
N SER A 218 -17.83 1.06 42.79
CA SER A 218 -18.76 2.10 43.22
C SER A 218 -20.20 1.62 43.31
N LYS A 219 -20.98 2.29 44.16
CA LYS A 219 -22.41 2.06 44.34
C LYS A 219 -23.21 2.61 43.16
N GLY A 220 -24.31 1.95 42.78
CA GLY A 220 -25.31 2.51 41.88
C GLY A 220 -26.14 3.63 42.52
N GLY A 221 -26.74 4.48 41.70
CA GLY A 221 -27.65 5.55 42.13
C GLY A 221 -29.05 5.01 42.49
N THR A 222 -29.87 5.84 43.14
CA THR A 222 -31.26 5.51 43.50
C THR A 222 -32.28 6.33 42.68
N THR A 223 -33.54 5.90 42.62
CA THR A 223 -34.67 6.69 42.07
C THR A 223 -35.55 7.33 43.14
N SER A 224 -35.12 7.38 44.41
CA SER A 224 -35.88 7.97 45.52
C SER A 224 -35.03 8.87 46.41
N ARG A 225 -35.69 9.87 47.02
CA ARG A 225 -35.08 10.79 48.00
C ARG A 225 -35.12 10.25 49.43
N ASP A 226 -36.03 9.32 49.70
CA ASP A 226 -36.37 8.87 51.06
C ASP A 226 -35.73 7.52 51.41
N LEU A 227 -35.38 6.71 50.40
CA LEU A 227 -34.72 5.42 50.56
C LEU A 227 -33.70 5.19 49.45
N ASP A 228 -32.50 4.78 49.83
CA ASP A 228 -31.46 4.41 48.88
C ASP A 228 -31.66 2.96 48.40
N TYR A 229 -31.92 2.82 47.11
CA TYR A 229 -32.12 1.55 46.40
C TYR A 229 -30.91 1.12 45.56
N GLY A 230 -29.80 1.88 45.59
CA GLY A 230 -28.62 1.60 44.76
C GLY A 230 -27.92 0.30 45.16
N GLY A 231 -27.52 -0.49 44.17
CA GLY A 231 -26.74 -1.71 44.39
C GLY A 231 -25.32 -1.39 44.90
N GLY A 232 -24.86 -2.12 45.92
CA GLY A 232 -23.49 -1.98 46.45
C GLY A 232 -22.42 -2.34 45.41
N GLY A 233 -21.24 -1.71 45.46
CA GLY A 233 -20.13 -2.05 44.57
C GLY A 233 -19.48 -3.41 44.92
N GLY A 234 -18.73 -3.97 43.98
CA GLY A 234 -17.95 -5.18 44.19
C GLY A 234 -16.71 -4.95 45.07
N GLY A 235 -16.36 -5.95 45.87
CA GLY A 235 -15.22 -5.93 46.78
C GLY A 235 -13.85 -6.09 46.12
N ILE A 236 -12.86 -6.55 46.90
CA ILE A 236 -11.48 -6.81 46.44
C ILE A 236 -11.10 -8.26 46.79
N ILE A 237 -10.64 -9.03 45.80
CA ILE A 237 -10.01 -10.35 46.02
C ILE A 237 -8.56 -10.29 45.53
N LYS A 238 -7.62 -10.68 46.37
CA LYS A 238 -6.19 -10.53 46.11
C LYS A 238 -5.46 -11.80 46.50
N LEU A 239 -4.89 -12.51 45.54
CA LEU A 239 -4.25 -13.81 45.72
C LEU A 239 -2.76 -13.71 45.34
N LYS A 240 -1.85 -13.83 46.33
CA LYS A 240 -0.40 -13.81 46.17
C LYS A 240 0.20 -15.15 46.60
N VAL A 241 0.21 -16.10 45.67
CA VAL A 241 0.56 -17.52 45.93
C VAL A 241 1.96 -17.84 45.42
N GLY A 242 2.84 -18.34 46.27
CA GLY A 242 4.25 -18.56 45.92
C GLY A 242 4.46 -19.65 44.86
N LYS A 243 3.66 -20.72 44.86
CA LYS A 243 3.85 -21.91 44.01
C LYS A 243 2.61 -22.26 43.21
N LEU A 244 1.75 -23.12 43.75
CA LEU A 244 0.55 -23.61 43.08
C LEU A 244 -0.71 -22.94 43.64
N LEU A 245 -1.50 -22.37 42.73
CA LEU A 245 -2.88 -21.97 42.96
C LEU A 245 -3.82 -22.95 42.24
N GLU A 246 -4.74 -23.54 42.99
CA GLU A 246 -5.79 -24.45 42.48
C GLU A 246 -7.15 -23.78 42.68
N VAL A 247 -7.86 -23.48 41.58
CA VAL A 247 -9.15 -22.80 41.57
C VAL A 247 -10.21 -23.72 40.97
N ASN A 248 -10.84 -24.54 41.82
CA ASN A 248 -12.01 -25.35 41.49
C ASN A 248 -13.31 -24.79 42.10
N GLY A 249 -13.21 -23.68 42.84
CA GLY A 249 -14.33 -22.92 43.39
C GLY A 249 -14.63 -21.62 42.61
N SER A 250 -15.37 -20.72 43.23
CA SER A 250 -15.74 -19.41 42.67
C SER A 250 -15.12 -18.24 43.43
N LEU A 251 -14.60 -17.26 42.71
CA LEU A 251 -14.07 -15.99 43.23
C LEU A 251 -14.93 -14.84 42.68
N LEU A 252 -15.79 -14.27 43.53
CA LEU A 252 -16.84 -13.34 43.12
C LEU A 252 -16.63 -11.96 43.75
N ALA A 253 -16.41 -10.95 42.92
CA ALA A 253 -16.33 -9.54 43.31
C ALA A 253 -17.26 -8.68 42.45
N ASP A 254 -18.51 -9.13 42.29
CA ASP A 254 -19.50 -8.51 41.40
C ASP A 254 -20.19 -7.30 42.06
N GLY A 255 -20.82 -6.47 41.23
CA GLY A 255 -21.74 -5.45 41.69
C GLY A 255 -23.06 -6.04 42.20
N GLY A 256 -23.61 -5.45 43.25
CA GLY A 256 -24.93 -5.78 43.76
C GLY A 256 -26.06 -5.25 42.86
N ASP A 257 -27.16 -5.99 42.79
CA ASP A 257 -28.36 -5.59 42.05
C ASP A 257 -29.11 -4.41 42.72
N GLY A 258 -29.44 -3.37 41.94
CA GLY A 258 -30.34 -2.26 42.34
C GLY A 258 -31.83 -2.50 41.99
N GLY A 259 -32.12 -3.59 41.29
CA GLY A 259 -33.48 -3.98 40.93
C GLY A 259 -34.16 -2.98 39.99
N ASN A 260 -35.38 -2.56 40.31
CA ASN A 260 -36.19 -1.66 39.47
C ASN A 260 -36.25 -0.20 40.01
N LYS A 261 -35.49 0.12 41.07
CA LYS A 261 -35.53 1.43 41.76
C LYS A 261 -34.15 2.02 42.12
N GLY A 262 -33.08 1.32 41.81
CA GLY A 262 -31.73 1.84 41.82
C GLY A 262 -30.92 1.20 40.71
N GLY A 263 -29.81 1.83 40.34
CA GLY A 263 -28.84 1.25 39.44
C GLY A 263 -28.05 0.14 40.13
N GLY A 264 -27.47 -0.76 39.34
CA GLY A 264 -26.54 -1.76 39.85
C GLY A 264 -25.23 -1.10 40.31
N GLY A 265 -24.58 -1.69 41.31
CA GLY A 265 -23.19 -1.33 41.63
C GLY A 265 -22.25 -1.82 40.52
N SER A 266 -21.06 -1.22 40.42
CA SER A 266 -20.03 -1.74 39.52
C SER A 266 -19.43 -3.04 40.08
N GLY A 267 -18.75 -3.79 39.22
CA GLY A 267 -17.79 -4.81 39.66
C GLY A 267 -16.66 -4.22 40.50
N GLY A 268 -15.92 -5.10 41.17
CA GLY A 268 -14.77 -4.79 42.02
C GLY A 268 -13.42 -5.14 41.39
N SER A 269 -12.41 -5.41 42.24
CA SER A 269 -11.06 -5.78 41.80
C SER A 269 -10.71 -7.23 42.12
N ILE A 270 -10.11 -7.94 41.17
CA ILE A 270 -9.46 -9.24 41.41
C ILE A 270 -8.01 -9.20 40.91
N TYR A 271 -7.05 -9.51 41.79
CA TYR A 271 -5.64 -9.68 41.41
C TYR A 271 -5.14 -11.08 41.77
N ILE A 272 -4.60 -11.80 40.80
CA ILE A 272 -4.11 -13.18 40.95
C ILE A 272 -2.63 -13.23 40.54
N LYS A 273 -1.76 -13.65 41.45
CA LYS A 273 -0.33 -13.88 41.20
C LYS A 273 0.09 -15.28 41.67
N ALA A 274 0.58 -16.12 40.77
CA ALA A 274 1.06 -17.47 41.09
C ALA A 274 2.17 -17.97 40.15
N SER A 275 3.00 -18.93 40.60
CA SER A 275 3.97 -19.58 39.69
C SER A 275 3.28 -20.55 38.72
N LYS A 276 2.19 -21.19 39.16
CA LYS A 276 1.31 -22.03 38.32
C LYS A 276 -0.13 -21.96 38.81
N MET A 277 -1.08 -21.90 37.88
CA MET A 277 -2.51 -22.03 38.13
C MET A 277 -3.06 -23.33 37.50
N ILE A 278 -4.07 -23.93 38.15
CA ILE A 278 -4.87 -25.05 37.63
C ILE A 278 -6.33 -24.92 38.12
N GLY A 279 -7.27 -25.51 37.38
CA GLY A 279 -8.62 -25.81 37.84
C GLY A 279 -9.72 -25.21 36.97
N SER A 280 -10.91 -25.82 37.01
CA SER A 280 -12.07 -25.43 36.20
C SER A 280 -13.05 -24.55 36.97
N GLY A 281 -12.52 -23.61 37.76
CA GLY A 281 -13.31 -22.69 38.60
C GLY A 281 -13.85 -21.48 37.82
N TYR A 282 -14.34 -20.49 38.56
CA TYR A 282 -15.03 -19.32 38.03
C TYR A 282 -14.57 -18.04 38.74
N VAL A 283 -14.22 -16.99 38.00
CA VAL A 283 -13.72 -15.71 38.51
C VAL A 283 -14.56 -14.59 37.91
N SER A 284 -15.13 -13.71 38.74
CA SER A 284 -16.09 -12.72 38.25
C SER A 284 -15.97 -11.35 38.94
N THR A 285 -16.07 -10.30 38.12
CA THR A 285 -16.11 -8.88 38.49
C THR A 285 -17.23 -8.17 37.73
N CYS A 286 -18.35 -8.84 37.50
CA CYS A 286 -19.40 -8.32 36.63
C CYS A 286 -20.20 -7.19 37.29
N GLY A 287 -20.73 -6.27 36.49
CA GLY A 287 -21.60 -5.21 36.97
C GLY A 287 -22.96 -5.75 37.46
N GLY A 288 -23.51 -5.12 38.51
CA GLY A 288 -24.83 -5.46 39.04
C GLY A 288 -25.97 -5.00 38.13
N ASN A 289 -27.12 -5.67 38.20
CA ASN A 289 -28.29 -5.36 37.38
C ASN A 289 -29.21 -4.36 38.10
N GLY A 290 -29.72 -3.35 37.40
CA GLY A 290 -30.50 -2.29 38.03
C GLY A 290 -31.46 -1.60 37.07
N PHE A 291 -31.97 -0.45 37.49
CA PHE A 291 -32.71 0.46 36.60
C PHE A 291 -31.83 0.81 35.39
N ALA A 292 -30.60 1.27 35.64
CA ALA A 292 -29.46 1.04 34.76
C ALA A 292 -28.44 0.07 35.40
N GLY A 293 -27.67 -0.64 34.58
CA GLY A 293 -26.64 -1.60 35.01
C GLY A 293 -25.32 -0.94 35.39
N GLY A 294 -24.61 -1.51 36.36
CA GLY A 294 -23.26 -1.07 36.71
C GLY A 294 -22.20 -1.52 35.71
N GLY A 295 -21.05 -0.85 35.67
CA GLY A 295 -19.90 -1.24 34.85
C GLY A 295 -19.20 -2.50 35.37
N GLY A 296 -18.60 -3.28 34.47
CA GLY A 296 -17.75 -4.41 34.82
C GLY A 296 -16.39 -3.97 35.37
N GLY A 297 -15.85 -4.69 36.36
CA GLY A 297 -14.70 -4.29 37.18
C GLY A 297 -13.33 -4.52 36.54
N ARG A 298 -12.32 -4.88 37.36
CA ARG A 298 -10.95 -5.14 36.89
C ARG A 298 -10.40 -6.46 37.40
N VAL A 299 -9.97 -7.32 36.49
CA VAL A 299 -9.21 -8.55 36.80
C VAL A 299 -7.80 -8.40 36.24
N ALA A 300 -6.79 -8.74 37.03
CA ALA A 300 -5.43 -8.92 36.53
C ALA A 300 -4.79 -10.23 37.00
N VAL A 301 -4.13 -10.90 36.07
CA VAL A 301 -3.50 -12.22 36.25
C VAL A 301 -2.00 -12.09 35.97
N ASP A 302 -1.20 -12.72 36.83
CA ASP A 302 0.27 -12.73 36.81
C ASP A 302 0.71 -14.17 37.13
N VAL A 303 0.52 -15.04 36.13
CA VAL A 303 0.69 -16.50 36.23
C VAL A 303 1.65 -16.99 35.16
N PHE A 304 2.76 -17.62 35.56
CA PHE A 304 3.78 -18.05 34.60
C PHE A 304 3.45 -19.37 33.89
N SER A 305 2.58 -20.20 34.46
CA SER A 305 2.23 -21.52 33.90
C SER A 305 0.74 -21.79 34.03
N HIS A 306 0.11 -21.89 32.88
CA HIS A 306 -1.28 -22.29 32.65
C HIS A 306 -1.32 -23.76 32.23
N HIS A 307 -2.46 -24.43 32.46
CA HIS A 307 -2.67 -25.84 32.10
C HIS A 307 -4.16 -26.16 31.92
N GLU A 308 -4.97 -25.71 32.87
CA GLU A 308 -6.43 -25.67 32.86
C GLU A 308 -6.77 -24.37 33.58
N ASP A 309 -7.48 -23.46 32.93
CA ASP A 309 -7.75 -22.11 33.44
C ASP A 309 -9.22 -21.95 33.85
N PRO A 310 -9.49 -21.24 34.96
CA PRO A 310 -10.86 -20.92 35.35
C PRO A 310 -11.46 -19.89 34.38
N GLU A 311 -12.78 -19.94 34.19
CA GLU A 311 -13.46 -18.94 33.36
C GLU A 311 -13.45 -17.57 34.07
N ILE A 312 -13.10 -16.50 33.35
CA ILE A 312 -12.96 -15.14 33.91
C ILE A 312 -13.92 -14.17 33.24
N PHE A 313 -14.74 -13.48 34.05
CA PHE A 313 -15.75 -12.53 33.57
C PHE A 313 -15.59 -11.14 34.20
N ALA A 314 -15.82 -10.12 33.36
CA ALA A 314 -15.77 -8.71 33.74
C ALA A 314 -16.77 -7.87 32.94
N HIS A 315 -17.90 -8.44 32.50
CA HIS A 315 -18.88 -7.71 31.68
C HIS A 315 -19.74 -6.74 32.51
N GLY A 316 -20.39 -5.77 31.87
CA GLY A 316 -21.36 -4.88 32.51
C GLY A 316 -22.62 -5.58 32.99
N GLY A 317 -23.36 -4.93 33.90
CA GLY A 317 -24.66 -5.37 34.37
C GLY A 317 -25.79 -4.97 33.42
N SER A 318 -26.89 -5.71 33.39
CA SER A 318 -28.01 -5.42 32.50
C SER A 318 -28.98 -4.37 33.10
N SER A 319 -29.39 -3.43 32.24
CA SER A 319 -30.32 -2.34 32.55
C SER A 319 -31.78 -2.76 32.36
N ARG A 320 -32.67 -2.32 33.26
CA ARG A 320 -34.11 -2.65 33.23
C ARG A 320 -34.98 -1.48 32.74
N GLY A 321 -34.51 -0.24 32.84
CA GLY A 321 -35.17 0.96 32.31
C GLY A 321 -34.84 1.22 30.84
N CYS A 322 -33.65 0.82 30.39
CA CYS A 322 -33.13 1.01 29.04
C CYS A 322 -32.46 -0.29 28.57
N GLN A 323 -33.21 -1.17 27.90
CA GLN A 323 -32.80 -2.56 27.69
C GLN A 323 -31.55 -2.73 26.81
N GLU A 324 -31.31 -1.80 25.88
CA GLU A 324 -30.17 -1.82 24.95
C GLU A 324 -28.91 -1.09 25.48
N ASN A 325 -28.97 -0.49 26.67
CA ASN A 325 -27.82 0.17 27.28
C ASN A 325 -27.45 -0.51 28.61
N ALA A 326 -26.83 -1.68 28.55
CA ALA A 326 -26.15 -2.30 29.69
C ALA A 326 -24.93 -1.47 30.12
N GLY A 327 -24.38 -1.73 31.31
CA GLY A 327 -23.10 -1.12 31.70
C GLY A 327 -21.96 -1.50 30.75
N ALA A 328 -20.90 -0.70 30.75
CA ALA A 328 -19.69 -0.99 29.99
C ALA A 328 -18.98 -2.24 30.51
N ALA A 329 -18.19 -2.87 29.64
CA ALA A 329 -17.27 -3.93 30.03
C ALA A 329 -16.16 -3.40 30.94
N GLY A 330 -15.60 -4.30 31.74
CA GLY A 330 -14.41 -4.11 32.54
C GLY A 330 -13.14 -4.45 31.77
N SER A 331 -12.04 -4.64 32.51
CA SER A 331 -10.74 -4.99 31.94
C SER A 331 -10.18 -6.28 32.55
N LEU A 332 -9.88 -7.26 31.70
CA LEU A 332 -9.01 -8.40 32.03
C LEU A 332 -7.60 -8.13 31.49
N TYR A 333 -6.60 -8.09 32.37
CA TYR A 333 -5.19 -7.95 31.99
C TYR A 333 -4.40 -9.20 32.38
N ASP A 334 -3.65 -9.79 31.44
CA ASP A 334 -2.69 -10.85 31.74
C ASP A 334 -1.26 -10.36 31.55
N ALA A 335 -0.48 -10.38 32.63
CA ALA A 335 0.85 -9.78 32.72
C ALA A 335 1.93 -10.54 31.94
N VAL A 336 1.74 -11.83 31.63
CA VAL A 336 2.77 -12.66 30.96
C VAL A 336 2.77 -12.47 29.43
N PRO A 337 1.66 -12.69 28.70
CA PRO A 337 1.53 -12.23 27.32
C PRO A 337 1.44 -10.70 27.22
N ARG A 338 1.12 -9.98 28.30
CA ARG A 338 0.78 -8.54 28.31
C ARG A 338 -0.41 -8.23 27.41
N SER A 339 -1.45 -9.05 27.49
CA SER A 339 -2.70 -8.87 26.76
C SER A 339 -3.75 -8.17 27.61
N LEU A 340 -4.52 -7.30 26.97
CA LEU A 340 -5.72 -6.66 27.52
C LEU A 340 -6.95 -7.20 26.78
N THR A 341 -7.94 -7.70 27.51
CA THR A 341 -9.21 -8.18 26.97
C THR A 341 -10.37 -7.41 27.59
N ILE A 342 -11.28 -6.96 26.73
CA ILE A 342 -12.48 -6.21 27.05
C ILE A 342 -13.65 -6.92 26.35
N ASP A 343 -14.55 -7.50 27.14
CA ASP A 343 -15.62 -8.39 26.67
C ASP A 343 -16.91 -8.04 27.42
N ASN A 344 -17.96 -7.61 26.70
CA ASN A 344 -19.26 -7.30 27.30
C ASN A 344 -20.26 -8.47 27.23
N TYR A 345 -19.79 -9.65 26.83
CA TYR A 345 -20.55 -10.90 26.78
C TYR A 345 -21.86 -10.78 25.98
N ASN A 346 -21.78 -10.09 24.85
CA ASN A 346 -22.85 -9.82 23.90
C ASN A 346 -24.02 -9.01 24.49
N LYS A 347 -23.71 -8.08 25.41
CA LYS A 347 -24.62 -7.05 25.93
C LYS A 347 -24.42 -5.74 25.18
N SER A 348 -25.49 -5.20 24.59
CA SER A 348 -25.53 -3.86 24.01
C SER A 348 -25.27 -2.80 25.09
N THR A 349 -24.46 -1.79 24.77
CA THR A 349 -24.11 -0.67 25.66
C THR A 349 -23.86 0.62 24.87
N ASP A 350 -24.20 1.75 25.48
CA ASP A 350 -23.83 3.10 25.02
C ASP A 350 -22.77 3.74 25.93
N THR A 351 -22.04 2.93 26.69
CA THR A 351 -21.03 3.40 27.64
C THR A 351 -19.69 2.68 27.47
N ASP A 352 -18.60 3.44 27.57
CA ASP A 352 -17.25 2.95 27.26
C ASP A 352 -16.49 2.34 28.42
N THR A 353 -15.58 1.43 28.07
CA THR A 353 -14.38 1.12 28.84
C THR A 353 -13.29 2.15 28.53
N LEU A 354 -12.90 2.99 29.50
CA LEU A 354 -11.92 4.05 29.26
C LEU A 354 -10.46 3.55 29.27
N LEU A 355 -9.74 3.83 28.19
CA LEU A 355 -8.33 3.51 27.96
C LEU A 355 -7.46 4.77 28.16
N MET A 356 -7.12 5.07 29.41
CA MET A 356 -6.55 6.38 29.78
C MET A 356 -5.04 6.53 29.54
N ASP A 357 -4.28 5.44 29.46
CA ASP A 357 -2.82 5.45 29.28
C ASP A 357 -2.33 4.06 28.82
N PHE A 358 -1.29 3.97 27.99
CA PHE A 358 -0.76 2.70 27.50
C PHE A 358 0.51 2.31 28.29
N PRO A 359 0.40 1.35 29.24
CA PRO A 359 1.41 1.19 30.28
C PRO A 359 2.72 0.64 29.72
N GLN A 360 3.85 1.09 30.28
CA GLN A 360 5.17 0.54 29.97
C GLN A 360 5.49 -0.68 30.88
N PRO A 361 6.14 -1.76 30.37
CA PRO A 361 6.36 -2.04 28.95
C PRO A 361 5.01 -2.27 28.23
N PHE A 362 4.95 -1.85 26.97
CA PHE A 362 3.75 -1.83 26.13
C PHE A 362 2.96 -3.15 26.15
N LEU A 363 1.65 -3.06 25.87
CA LEU A 363 0.80 -4.22 25.64
C LEU A 363 1.28 -5.00 24.41
N THR A 364 1.18 -6.32 24.42
CA THR A 364 1.42 -7.13 23.21
C THR A 364 0.15 -7.22 22.38
N ASN A 365 -0.99 -7.55 23.00
CA ASN A 365 -2.26 -7.74 22.30
C ASN A 365 -3.41 -6.99 22.99
N VAL A 366 -4.39 -6.53 22.20
CA VAL A 366 -5.62 -5.88 22.70
C VAL A 366 -6.84 -6.50 22.01
N TYR A 367 -7.73 -7.09 22.80
CA TYR A 367 -8.96 -7.75 22.36
C TYR A 367 -10.18 -6.96 22.83
N ILE A 368 -11.01 -6.49 21.89
CA ILE A 368 -12.28 -5.80 22.16
C ILE A 368 -13.38 -6.63 21.48
N GLN A 369 -14.25 -7.27 22.26
CA GLN A 369 -15.16 -8.27 21.71
C GLN A 369 -16.56 -8.30 22.32
N ASN A 370 -17.50 -8.92 21.59
CA ASN A 370 -18.85 -9.25 22.03
C ASN A 370 -19.63 -8.02 22.57
N GLN A 371 -19.79 -7.01 21.72
CA GLN A 371 -20.45 -5.72 22.04
C GLN A 371 -19.77 -4.88 23.15
N ALA A 372 -18.46 -5.03 23.32
CA ALA A 372 -17.66 -4.08 24.10
C ALA A 372 -17.41 -2.78 23.32
N LYS A 373 -17.79 -1.63 23.90
CA LYS A 373 -17.30 -0.29 23.53
C LYS A 373 -16.08 0.06 24.38
N ALA A 374 -15.01 0.56 23.76
CA ALA A 374 -13.84 1.12 24.44
C ALA A 374 -13.44 2.47 23.82
N SER A 375 -12.99 3.41 24.66
CA SER A 375 -12.67 4.77 24.24
C SER A 375 -11.29 5.22 24.70
N VAL A 376 -10.59 5.95 23.83
CA VAL A 376 -9.30 6.63 24.08
C VAL A 376 -9.57 8.14 24.10
N PRO A 377 -9.93 8.73 25.27
CA PRO A 377 -10.50 10.09 25.33
C PRO A 377 -9.47 11.21 25.49
N LEU A 378 -8.18 10.89 25.69
CA LEU A 378 -7.16 11.93 25.90
C LEU A 378 -6.68 12.53 24.58
N LEU A 379 -6.65 13.86 24.52
CA LEU A 379 -6.05 14.63 23.44
C LEU A 379 -4.59 14.19 23.21
N TRP A 380 -4.16 14.02 21.97
CA TRP A 380 -2.82 13.54 21.57
C TRP A 380 -2.42 12.19 22.19
N SER A 381 -3.30 11.20 22.13
CA SER A 381 -3.00 9.83 22.58
C SER A 381 -2.19 9.02 21.57
N ARG A 382 -1.13 8.35 22.04
CA ARG A 382 -0.41 7.30 21.32
C ARG A 382 -0.79 5.91 21.84
N VAL A 383 -1.57 5.17 21.06
CA VAL A 383 -1.88 3.75 21.25
C VAL A 383 -0.75 2.92 20.64
N GLN A 384 0.17 2.42 21.47
CA GLN A 384 1.28 1.57 21.02
C GLN A 384 1.16 0.14 21.57
N VAL A 385 1.01 -0.81 20.65
CA VAL A 385 0.83 -2.24 20.88
C VAL A 385 1.90 -3.01 20.11
N GLN A 386 2.51 -4.04 20.71
CA GLN A 386 3.66 -4.75 20.11
C GLN A 386 3.29 -5.91 19.16
N GLY A 387 2.02 -6.30 19.13
CA GLY A 387 1.49 -7.39 18.32
C GLY A 387 0.14 -7.00 17.72
N GLN A 388 -0.93 -7.63 18.17
CA GLN A 388 -2.24 -7.56 17.52
C GLN A 388 -3.26 -6.70 18.28
N ILE A 389 -3.94 -5.80 17.57
CA ILE A 389 -5.22 -5.21 18.00
C ILE A 389 -6.33 -5.92 17.22
N SER A 390 -7.34 -6.45 17.91
CA SER A 390 -8.47 -7.12 17.28
C SER A 390 -9.81 -6.68 17.85
N LEU A 391 -10.72 -6.24 16.96
CA LEU A 391 -12.11 -5.96 17.27
C LEU A 391 -12.98 -7.06 16.66
N LEU A 392 -13.84 -7.69 17.47
CA LEU A 392 -14.63 -8.86 17.07
C LEU A 392 -16.08 -8.76 17.55
N SER A 393 -17.04 -9.28 16.78
CA SER A 393 -18.42 -9.51 17.23
C SER A 393 -19.10 -8.26 17.83
N GLY A 394 -19.14 -7.16 17.06
CA GLY A 394 -19.72 -5.89 17.51
C GLY A 394 -18.81 -5.07 18.43
N GLY A 395 -17.50 -5.32 18.42
CA GLY A 395 -16.53 -4.50 19.16
C GLY A 395 -16.43 -3.07 18.58
N GLU A 396 -16.36 -2.07 19.45
CA GLU A 396 -16.17 -0.67 19.05
C GLU A 396 -14.94 -0.06 19.76
N LEU A 397 -14.08 0.62 18.99
CA LEU A 397 -12.97 1.43 19.52
C LEU A 397 -13.10 2.87 19.02
N SER A 398 -13.26 3.79 19.97
CA SER A 398 -13.46 5.22 19.71
C SER A 398 -12.23 6.04 20.12
N PHE A 399 -11.80 6.96 19.26
CA PHE A 399 -10.72 7.92 19.53
C PHE A 399 -11.29 9.33 19.65
N GLY A 400 -10.96 10.02 20.75
CA GLY A 400 -11.49 11.36 21.04
C GLY A 400 -12.93 11.34 21.57
N LEU A 401 -13.64 12.45 21.36
CA LEU A 401 -15.01 12.66 21.81
C LEU A 401 -15.82 13.31 20.69
N ALA A 402 -17.10 12.92 20.54
CA ALA A 402 -17.94 13.24 19.39
C ALA A 402 -18.19 14.74 19.09
N HIS A 403 -17.81 15.63 20.01
CA HIS A 403 -17.96 17.10 19.89
C HIS A 403 -16.61 17.85 19.95
N TYR A 404 -15.47 17.15 19.88
CA TYR A 404 -14.12 17.69 20.12
C TYR A 404 -13.06 17.12 19.16
N SER A 405 -13.33 17.19 17.86
CA SER A 405 -12.52 16.72 16.72
C SER A 405 -11.20 17.49 16.47
N MET A 406 -10.59 18.07 17.51
CA MET A 406 -9.36 18.89 17.45
C MET A 406 -8.07 18.12 17.78
N SER A 407 -8.07 16.78 17.71
CA SER A 407 -6.93 15.94 18.16
C SER A 407 -6.38 15.06 17.06
N GLU A 408 -5.05 14.92 17.04
CA GLU A 408 -4.37 13.79 16.38
C GLU A 408 -4.29 12.60 17.33
N PHE A 409 -4.43 11.39 16.78
CA PHE A 409 -4.24 10.12 17.47
C PHE A 409 -3.23 9.27 16.72
N GLU A 410 -2.30 8.63 17.44
CA GLU A 410 -1.34 7.71 16.84
C GLU A 410 -1.66 6.26 17.22
N LEU A 411 -1.83 5.38 16.23
CA LEU A 411 -2.05 3.94 16.42
C LEU A 411 -0.89 3.17 15.81
N LEU A 412 -0.13 2.45 16.65
CA LEU A 412 0.96 1.57 16.22
C LEU A 412 0.71 0.14 16.70
N ALA A 413 0.67 -0.81 15.75
CA ALA A 413 0.54 -2.25 15.99
C ALA A 413 1.33 -3.06 14.94
N GLU A 414 1.49 -4.36 15.12
CA GLU A 414 1.90 -5.23 14.01
C GLU A 414 0.69 -5.60 13.14
N GLU A 415 -0.44 -5.93 13.78
CA GLU A 415 -1.66 -6.34 13.09
C GLU A 415 -2.89 -5.61 13.65
N LEU A 416 -3.75 -5.13 12.75
CA LEU A 416 -5.10 -4.67 13.08
C LEU A 416 -6.13 -5.56 12.36
N LEU A 417 -6.96 -6.24 13.16
CA LEU A 417 -8.00 -7.16 12.70
C LEU A 417 -9.38 -6.65 13.12
N MET A 418 -10.33 -6.61 12.19
CA MET A 418 -11.72 -6.22 12.46
C MET A 418 -12.69 -7.23 11.84
N SER A 419 -13.58 -7.81 12.66
CA SER A 419 -14.72 -8.61 12.19
C SER A 419 -16.01 -8.07 12.82
N ASP A 420 -16.99 -7.71 11.98
CA ASP A 420 -18.32 -7.26 12.41
C ASP A 420 -18.24 -6.09 13.42
N SER A 421 -17.27 -5.19 13.23
CA SER A 421 -16.81 -4.23 14.26
C SER A 421 -16.58 -2.82 13.71
N VAL A 422 -16.46 -1.84 14.61
CA VAL A 422 -16.38 -0.41 14.26
C VAL A 422 -15.19 0.28 14.92
N ILE A 423 -14.47 1.11 14.17
CA ILE A 423 -13.58 2.15 14.71
C ILE A 423 -14.21 3.51 14.41
N LYS A 424 -14.28 4.37 15.41
CA LYS A 424 -14.64 5.79 15.28
C LYS A 424 -13.44 6.66 15.64
N VAL A 425 -13.20 7.73 14.89
CA VAL A 425 -12.18 8.74 15.19
C VAL A 425 -12.83 10.12 15.11
N PHE A 426 -12.68 10.92 16.16
CA PHE A 426 -13.09 12.32 16.19
C PHE A 426 -11.82 13.19 16.22
N GLY A 427 -11.39 13.63 15.04
CA GLY A 427 -10.09 14.25 14.76
C GLY A 427 -9.29 13.47 13.70
N ALA A 428 -7.97 13.63 13.71
CA ALA A 428 -7.06 12.99 12.77
C ALA A 428 -6.50 11.66 13.32
N LEU A 429 -6.44 10.61 12.49
CA LEU A 429 -5.76 9.35 12.83
C LEU A 429 -4.48 9.18 12.02
N ARG A 430 -3.36 8.97 12.71
CA ARG A 430 -2.09 8.49 12.17
C ARG A 430 -1.87 7.04 12.58
N MET A 431 -2.24 6.12 11.70
CA MET A 431 -2.06 4.68 11.89
C MET A 431 -0.79 4.19 11.19
N SER A 432 -0.03 3.31 11.84
CA SER A 432 1.09 2.56 11.25
C SER A 432 1.04 1.10 11.72
N VAL A 433 0.71 0.20 10.79
CA VAL A 433 0.60 -1.25 11.03
C VAL A 433 1.39 -2.03 9.98
N LYS A 434 1.54 -3.35 10.14
CA LYS A 434 2.06 -4.23 9.07
C LYS A 434 0.93 -4.86 8.26
N MET A 435 -0.10 -5.32 8.95
CA MET A 435 -1.27 -5.98 8.37
C MET A 435 -2.54 -5.25 8.82
N PHE A 436 -3.43 -4.90 7.88
CA PHE A 436 -4.76 -4.38 8.16
C PHE A 436 -5.82 -5.26 7.48
N LEU A 437 -6.70 -5.87 8.26
CA LEU A 437 -7.69 -6.86 7.80
C LEU A 437 -9.08 -6.49 8.31
N MET A 438 -10.01 -6.22 7.39
CA MET A 438 -11.40 -5.87 7.69
C MET A 438 -12.37 -6.89 7.07
N TRP A 439 -13.36 -7.32 7.86
CA TRP A 439 -14.45 -8.20 7.45
C TRP A 439 -15.78 -7.65 8.01
N ASN A 440 -16.74 -7.31 7.14
CA ASN A 440 -18.02 -6.69 7.51
C ASN A 440 -17.87 -5.56 8.56
N SER A 441 -16.82 -4.74 8.41
CA SER A 441 -16.35 -3.81 9.44
C SER A 441 -16.22 -2.38 8.92
N ARG A 442 -16.32 -1.39 9.82
CA ARG A 442 -16.33 0.03 9.44
C ARG A 442 -15.30 0.84 10.20
N MET A 443 -14.53 1.66 9.49
CA MET A 443 -13.67 2.70 10.06
C MET A 443 -14.24 4.05 9.65
N LEU A 444 -14.67 4.84 10.63
CA LEU A 444 -15.29 6.15 10.46
C LEU A 444 -14.34 7.21 11.02
N ILE A 445 -13.87 8.12 10.16
CA ILE A 445 -12.96 9.21 10.54
C ILE A 445 -13.69 10.54 10.32
N ASP A 446 -13.95 11.23 11.43
CA ASP A 446 -14.67 12.49 11.49
C ASP A 446 -13.72 13.63 11.87
N GLY A 447 -13.40 14.48 10.90
CA GLY A 447 -12.53 15.65 11.04
C GLY A 447 -13.27 16.99 10.94
N GLU A 448 -14.57 17.05 11.29
CA GLU A 448 -15.33 18.30 11.28
C GLU A 448 -14.73 19.36 12.24
N GLY A 449 -14.87 20.65 11.90
CA GLY A 449 -14.78 21.74 12.89
C GLY A 449 -13.62 22.75 12.81
N ASP A 450 -12.50 22.49 12.12
CA ASP A 450 -11.44 23.50 11.94
C ASP A 450 -10.56 23.26 10.70
N GLU A 451 -10.03 24.33 10.09
CA GLU A 451 -9.06 24.26 8.97
C GLU A 451 -7.70 23.69 9.40
N ASN A 452 -7.46 23.58 10.71
CA ASN A 452 -6.22 23.10 11.33
C ASN A 452 -6.16 21.57 11.52
N VAL A 453 -7.21 20.80 11.21
CA VAL A 453 -7.21 19.33 11.39
C VAL A 453 -6.26 18.67 10.37
N GLU A 454 -5.22 18.00 10.85
CA GLU A 454 -4.25 17.32 9.98
C GLU A 454 -4.87 16.19 9.15
N THR A 455 -4.26 15.89 8.00
CA THR A 455 -4.68 14.80 7.12
C THR A 455 -4.56 13.45 7.84
N SER A 456 -5.61 12.63 7.84
CA SER A 456 -5.51 11.28 8.40
C SER A 456 -4.66 10.39 7.51
N ILE A 457 -3.76 9.63 8.11
CA ILE A 457 -2.72 8.83 7.43
C ILE A 457 -2.82 7.39 7.92
N LEU A 458 -3.13 6.47 7.01
CA LEU A 458 -3.24 5.03 7.27
C LEU A 458 -2.09 4.29 6.58
N GLU A 459 -1.00 4.01 7.30
CA GLU A 459 0.15 3.25 6.79
C GLU A 459 0.03 1.74 7.15
N ALA A 460 0.18 0.87 6.15
CA ALA A 460 0.20 -0.59 6.31
C ALA A 460 1.35 -1.22 5.53
N SER A 461 2.41 -1.68 6.19
CA SER A 461 3.67 -2.04 5.51
C SER A 461 3.53 -3.18 4.49
N ASN A 462 2.67 -4.18 4.74
CA ASN A 462 2.62 -5.41 3.95
C ASN A 462 1.29 -5.59 3.18
N LEU A 463 0.16 -5.37 3.83
CA LEU A 463 -1.15 -5.78 3.30
C LEU A 463 -2.31 -5.00 3.92
N ILE A 464 -3.23 -4.53 3.06
CA ILE A 464 -4.58 -4.10 3.42
C ILE A 464 -5.58 -5.00 2.68
N VAL A 465 -6.52 -5.63 3.40
CA VAL A 465 -7.65 -6.36 2.80
C VAL A 465 -8.98 -5.93 3.40
N LEU A 466 -9.91 -5.53 2.54
CA LEU A 466 -11.32 -5.33 2.87
C LEU A 466 -12.15 -6.50 2.30
N LYS A 467 -13.15 -6.94 3.08
CA LYS A 467 -14.08 -8.04 2.75
C LYS A 467 -15.50 -7.79 3.26
N GLU A 468 -16.47 -8.40 2.57
CA GLU A 468 -17.88 -8.50 2.98
C GLU A 468 -18.50 -7.14 3.35
N SER A 469 -18.40 -6.16 2.44
CA SER A 469 -18.92 -4.79 2.64
C SER A 469 -18.21 -4.01 3.76
N SER A 470 -16.87 -4.14 3.83
CA SER A 470 -16.06 -3.34 4.75
C SER A 470 -15.83 -1.92 4.23
N VAL A 471 -15.98 -0.91 5.08
CA VAL A 471 -15.93 0.51 4.67
C VAL A 471 -14.90 1.29 5.48
N ILE A 472 -14.02 2.02 4.79
CA ILE A 472 -13.25 3.13 5.36
C ILE A 472 -13.84 4.43 4.82
N HIS A 473 -14.35 5.28 5.70
CA HIS A 473 -15.04 6.52 5.36
C HIS A 473 -14.42 7.70 6.12
N SER A 474 -14.07 8.77 5.40
CA SER A 474 -13.71 10.05 6.01
C SER A 474 -14.43 11.24 5.37
N ASN A 475 -14.92 12.16 6.20
CA ASN A 475 -15.42 13.47 5.75
C ASN A 475 -14.29 14.49 5.47
N ALA A 476 -13.04 14.12 5.75
CA ALA A 476 -11.83 14.93 5.60
C ALA A 476 -10.85 14.33 4.56
N ASN A 477 -9.60 14.78 4.60
CA ASN A 477 -8.51 14.29 3.73
C ASN A 477 -7.92 12.98 4.30
N LEU A 478 -7.82 11.95 3.44
CA LEU A 478 -7.30 10.62 3.80
C LEU A 478 -6.14 10.20 2.89
N GLY A 479 -4.96 10.02 3.48
CA GLY A 479 -3.83 9.31 2.89
C GLY A 479 -3.83 7.84 3.32
N VAL A 480 -3.74 6.92 2.38
CA VAL A 480 -3.53 5.48 2.63
C VAL A 480 -2.23 5.06 1.96
N HIS A 481 -1.32 4.50 2.74
CA HIS A 481 0.05 4.19 2.32
C HIS A 481 0.36 2.73 2.65
N GLY A 482 1.16 2.06 1.84
CA GLY A 482 1.63 0.71 2.17
C GLY A 482 2.58 0.17 1.12
N GLN A 483 3.48 -0.75 1.48
CA GLN A 483 4.57 -1.18 0.58
C GLN A 483 4.27 -2.50 -0.16
N GLY A 484 3.07 -3.04 0.03
CA GLY A 484 2.64 -4.32 -0.53
C GLY A 484 1.31 -4.22 -1.28
N LEU A 485 0.32 -5.03 -0.90
CA LEU A 485 -0.96 -5.14 -1.62
C LEU A 485 -2.09 -4.40 -0.89
N LEU A 486 -2.87 -3.62 -1.64
CA LEU A 486 -4.22 -3.17 -1.26
C LEU A 486 -5.24 -3.99 -2.06
N ASN A 487 -6.16 -4.68 -1.37
CA ASN A 487 -7.14 -5.57 -2.00
C ASN A 487 -8.55 -5.34 -1.42
N LEU A 488 -9.42 -4.72 -2.20
CA LEU A 488 -10.87 -4.77 -1.96
C LEU A 488 -11.42 -5.98 -2.71
N SER A 489 -12.20 -6.84 -2.06
CA SER A 489 -12.45 -8.20 -2.58
C SER A 489 -13.90 -8.69 -2.56
N GLY A 490 -14.81 -7.90 -2.00
CA GLY A 490 -16.24 -8.15 -1.99
C GLY A 490 -17.08 -6.95 -2.47
N PRO A 491 -18.34 -7.19 -2.86
CA PRO A 491 -19.27 -6.12 -3.19
C PRO A 491 -19.57 -5.28 -1.95
N GLY A 492 -19.64 -3.96 -2.15
CA GLY A 492 -19.84 -3.00 -1.06
C GLY A 492 -18.57 -2.66 -0.25
N ASP A 493 -17.43 -3.30 -0.51
CA ASP A 493 -16.16 -2.87 0.07
C ASP A 493 -15.82 -1.47 -0.46
N CYS A 494 -15.59 -0.49 0.43
CA CYS A 494 -15.44 0.91 0.04
C CYS A 494 -14.28 1.58 0.77
N ILE A 495 -13.49 2.38 0.04
CA ILE A 495 -12.67 3.44 0.63
C ILE A 495 -13.12 4.75 0.00
N GLU A 496 -13.76 5.60 0.80
CA GLU A 496 -14.21 6.92 0.38
C GLU A 496 -13.73 8.01 1.34
N ALA A 497 -13.20 9.09 0.77
CA ALA A 497 -12.75 10.26 1.50
C ALA A 497 -13.02 11.53 0.69
N GLN A 498 -13.04 12.68 1.35
CA GLN A 498 -13.30 13.95 0.67
C GLN A 498 -12.15 14.36 -0.27
N ARG A 499 -10.91 13.98 0.09
CA ARG A 499 -9.81 13.73 -0.85
C ARG A 499 -9.11 12.44 -0.47
N LEU A 500 -8.88 11.56 -1.44
CA LEU A 500 -8.27 10.25 -1.24
C LEU A 500 -6.91 10.16 -1.94
N VAL A 501 -5.84 9.85 -1.20
CA VAL A 501 -4.51 9.59 -1.77
C VAL A 501 -4.09 8.17 -1.42
N LEU A 502 -3.87 7.32 -2.42
CA LEU A 502 -3.33 5.96 -2.26
C LEU A 502 -1.88 5.93 -2.77
N SER A 503 -0.91 5.47 -1.97
CA SER A 503 0.48 5.48 -2.44
C SER A 503 1.41 4.40 -1.88
N LEU A 504 2.55 4.22 -2.57
CA LEU A 504 3.65 3.30 -2.28
C LEU A 504 3.35 1.80 -2.49
N PHE A 505 2.10 1.44 -2.80
CA PHE A 505 1.68 0.05 -2.96
C PHE A 505 2.41 -0.65 -4.11
N TYR A 506 2.84 -1.89 -3.89
CA TYR A 506 3.28 -2.74 -5.00
C TYR A 506 2.12 -2.98 -5.98
N SER A 507 0.92 -3.27 -5.47
CA SER A 507 -0.26 -3.41 -6.30
C SER A 507 -1.55 -2.99 -5.58
N ILE A 508 -2.50 -2.47 -6.36
CA ILE A 508 -3.86 -2.13 -5.93
C ILE A 508 -4.85 -2.94 -6.74
N HIS A 509 -5.70 -3.71 -6.05
CA HIS A 509 -6.81 -4.46 -6.63
C HIS A 509 -8.15 -3.94 -6.11
N VAL A 510 -8.98 -3.47 -7.04
CA VAL A 510 -10.36 -3.02 -6.77
C VAL A 510 -11.31 -4.09 -7.32
N GLY A 511 -11.73 -5.01 -6.46
CA GLY A 511 -12.56 -6.16 -6.83
C GLY A 511 -13.98 -5.80 -7.32
N PRO A 512 -14.72 -6.78 -7.86
CA PRO A 512 -16.00 -6.55 -8.50
C PRO A 512 -17.07 -6.11 -7.48
N GLY A 513 -17.62 -4.91 -7.71
CA GLY A 513 -18.57 -4.27 -6.79
C GLY A 513 -17.94 -3.55 -5.59
N SER A 514 -16.60 -3.50 -5.51
CA SER A 514 -15.88 -2.62 -4.58
C SER A 514 -15.74 -1.20 -5.14
N ILE A 515 -15.51 -0.21 -4.28
CA ILE A 515 -15.50 1.22 -4.62
C ILE A 515 -14.26 1.92 -4.05
N LEU A 516 -13.56 2.68 -4.89
CA LEU A 516 -12.64 3.76 -4.48
C LEU A 516 -13.24 5.11 -4.89
N ARG A 517 -13.30 6.07 -3.96
CA ARG A 517 -14.01 7.34 -4.20
C ARG A 517 -13.35 8.55 -3.53
N GLY A 518 -13.32 9.66 -4.25
CA GLY A 518 -13.18 11.00 -3.69
C GLY A 518 -13.54 12.08 -4.72
N PRO A 519 -14.45 13.03 -4.43
CA PRO A 519 -15.02 13.38 -3.12
C PRO A 519 -16.15 12.45 -2.63
N LEU A 520 -16.61 12.69 -1.40
CA LEU A 520 -17.69 11.96 -0.74
C LEU A 520 -19.06 12.26 -1.38
N GLU A 521 -19.92 11.25 -1.54
CA GLU A 521 -21.18 11.37 -2.28
C GLU A 521 -22.31 12.07 -1.52
N ASN A 522 -22.29 12.03 -0.18
CA ASN A 522 -23.22 12.77 0.69
C ASN A 522 -22.43 13.64 1.68
N ALA A 523 -21.56 14.50 1.16
CA ALA A 523 -20.83 15.47 1.98
C ALA A 523 -21.79 16.38 2.78
N SER A 524 -21.51 16.60 4.06
CA SER A 524 -22.22 17.60 4.87
C SER A 524 -21.94 19.00 4.32
N ALA A 525 -22.82 19.98 4.61
CA ALA A 525 -22.65 21.36 4.14
C ALA A 525 -21.42 22.07 4.73
N GLU A 526 -20.73 21.42 5.67
CA GLU A 526 -19.57 21.91 6.42
C GLU A 526 -18.30 21.08 6.13
N ALA A 527 -18.39 20.04 5.29
CA ALA A 527 -17.25 19.23 4.86
C ALA A 527 -16.30 20.00 3.93
N VAL A 528 -15.01 19.64 3.96
CA VAL A 528 -13.92 20.34 3.23
C VAL A 528 -14.02 20.12 1.72
N THR A 529 -14.84 20.90 1.02
CA THR A 529 -15.00 20.78 -0.44
C THR A 529 -13.67 20.97 -1.18
N PRO A 530 -13.33 20.09 -2.14
CA PRO A 530 -12.18 20.31 -3.00
C PRO A 530 -12.43 21.53 -3.89
N ILE A 531 -11.47 22.46 -3.95
CA ILE A 531 -11.60 23.67 -4.76
C ILE A 531 -11.41 23.29 -6.23
N LEU A 532 -12.52 23.17 -6.95
CA LEU A 532 -12.54 22.97 -8.40
C LEU A 532 -12.35 24.33 -9.08
N ASN A 533 -11.24 24.52 -9.81
CA ASN A 533 -10.84 25.81 -10.42
C ASN A 533 -11.65 26.15 -11.70
N CYS A 534 -12.98 26.14 -11.60
CA CYS A 534 -13.94 26.19 -12.71
C CYS A 534 -13.92 27.46 -13.58
N ASP A 535 -13.34 28.55 -13.07
CA ASP A 535 -13.24 29.84 -13.78
C ASP A 535 -11.86 30.06 -14.45
N GLN A 536 -10.87 29.19 -14.19
CA GLN A 536 -9.54 29.31 -14.78
C GLN A 536 -9.41 28.45 -16.05
N GLN A 537 -8.83 29.05 -17.10
CA GLN A 537 -8.37 28.34 -18.30
C GLN A 537 -6.89 27.93 -18.20
N ASP A 538 -6.21 28.32 -17.13
CA ASP A 538 -4.80 28.01 -16.92
C ASP A 538 -4.65 26.60 -16.32
N CYS A 539 -3.88 25.77 -17.01
CA CYS A 539 -3.58 24.39 -16.61
C CYS A 539 -2.94 24.33 -15.21
N PRO A 540 -3.52 23.61 -14.23
CA PRO A 540 -2.88 23.44 -12.93
C PRO A 540 -1.56 22.69 -13.09
N VAL A 541 -0.44 23.33 -12.72
CA VAL A 541 0.93 22.82 -12.95
C VAL A 541 1.13 21.43 -12.33
N GLU A 542 0.44 21.15 -11.23
CA GLU A 542 0.41 19.88 -10.50
C GLU A 542 -0.02 18.68 -11.38
N LEU A 543 -0.86 18.89 -12.40
CA LEU A 543 -1.29 17.82 -13.32
C LEU A 543 -0.18 17.40 -14.29
N LEU A 544 0.78 18.30 -14.54
CA LEU A 544 1.83 18.14 -15.54
C LEU A 544 3.18 17.76 -14.89
N HIS A 545 3.49 18.44 -13.78
CA HIS A 545 4.63 18.22 -12.89
C HIS A 545 4.12 17.99 -11.45
N PRO A 546 3.55 16.80 -11.16
CA PRO A 546 3.10 16.44 -9.82
C PRO A 546 4.27 16.38 -8.81
N PRO A 547 4.00 16.54 -7.50
CA PRO A 547 5.03 16.44 -6.48
C PRO A 547 5.53 14.99 -6.33
N GLU A 548 6.83 14.80 -6.54
CA GLU A 548 7.54 13.51 -6.46
C GLU A 548 7.18 12.67 -5.22
N ASP A 549 6.96 13.32 -4.07
CA ASP A 549 6.78 12.68 -2.77
C ASP A 549 5.37 12.13 -2.48
N CYS A 550 4.40 12.30 -3.38
CA CYS A 550 3.01 11.82 -3.20
C CYS A 550 2.28 12.38 -1.94
N ASN A 551 2.76 13.49 -1.36
CA ASN A 551 2.25 14.01 -0.09
C ASN A 551 0.84 14.58 -0.21
N VAL A 552 -0.02 14.28 0.79
CA VAL A 552 -1.36 14.85 0.91
C VAL A 552 -1.24 16.31 1.38
N ASN A 553 -1.52 17.26 0.49
CA ASN A 553 -1.53 18.69 0.81
C ASN A 553 -2.88 19.30 0.38
N SER A 554 -3.50 20.07 1.27
CA SER A 554 -4.80 20.72 1.06
C SER A 554 -4.82 21.75 -0.08
N SER A 555 -3.65 22.21 -0.55
CA SER A 555 -3.54 23.04 -1.75
C SER A 555 -3.74 22.28 -3.07
N LEU A 556 -3.57 20.95 -3.09
CA LEU A 556 -3.53 20.18 -4.34
C LEU A 556 -4.91 20.07 -5.01
N SER A 557 -4.93 20.12 -6.34
CA SER A 557 -6.16 20.08 -7.15
C SER A 557 -6.83 18.69 -7.24
N PHE A 558 -6.24 17.64 -6.67
CA PHE A 558 -6.71 16.25 -6.80
C PHE A 558 -7.83 15.91 -5.80
N THR A 559 -8.82 15.14 -6.25
CA THR A 559 -9.82 14.51 -5.36
C THR A 559 -9.56 13.02 -5.14
N LEU A 560 -8.93 12.35 -6.11
CA LEU A 560 -8.39 11.01 -5.96
C LEU A 560 -7.02 10.91 -6.66
N GLN A 561 -5.95 10.62 -5.91
CA GLN A 561 -4.62 10.39 -6.46
C GLN A 561 -4.11 8.99 -6.12
N ILE A 562 -3.58 8.29 -7.11
CA ILE A 562 -2.88 7.00 -6.94
C ILE A 562 -1.43 7.21 -7.39
N CYS A 563 -0.48 7.00 -6.48
CA CYS A 563 0.89 7.52 -6.62
C CYS A 563 1.97 6.49 -6.23
N ARG A 564 3.00 6.30 -7.07
CA ARG A 564 4.08 5.29 -6.88
C ARG A 564 3.51 3.88 -6.69
N VAL A 565 2.98 3.27 -7.76
CA VAL A 565 2.43 1.90 -7.76
C VAL A 565 2.92 1.13 -8.98
N GLU A 566 3.26 -0.16 -8.84
CA GLU A 566 3.60 -0.96 -10.03
C GLU A 566 2.33 -1.33 -10.80
N ASP A 567 1.48 -2.22 -10.25
CA ASP A 567 0.36 -2.81 -10.99
C ASP A 567 -1.02 -2.49 -10.39
N ILE A 568 -1.90 -1.86 -11.16
CA ILE A 568 -3.26 -1.47 -10.75
C ILE A 568 -4.29 -2.27 -11.55
N LEU A 569 -5.15 -3.01 -10.84
CA LEU A 569 -6.19 -3.88 -11.41
C LEU A 569 -7.59 -3.44 -10.94
N VAL A 570 -8.47 -3.14 -11.88
CA VAL A 570 -9.83 -2.61 -11.62
C VAL A 570 -10.89 -3.54 -12.20
N GLU A 571 -11.63 -4.21 -11.32
CA GLU A 571 -12.89 -4.93 -11.59
C GLU A 571 -14.12 -4.20 -11.02
N GLY A 572 -13.92 -3.30 -10.05
CA GLY A 572 -14.95 -2.45 -9.43
C GLY A 572 -14.97 -1.01 -9.95
N LEU A 573 -15.34 -0.06 -9.10
CA LEU A 573 -15.51 1.36 -9.44
C LEU A 573 -14.41 2.24 -8.81
N VAL A 574 -13.78 3.09 -9.63
CA VAL A 574 -12.97 4.23 -9.19
C VAL A 574 -13.68 5.51 -9.62
N LYS A 575 -14.07 6.39 -8.69
CA LYS A 575 -14.88 7.60 -8.96
C LYS A 575 -14.25 8.88 -8.37
N GLY A 576 -14.19 9.97 -9.13
CA GLY A 576 -13.78 11.28 -8.61
C GLY A 576 -13.84 12.45 -9.60
N SER A 577 -13.66 13.68 -9.13
CA SER A 577 -13.65 14.91 -9.95
C SER A 577 -12.32 15.14 -10.66
N VAL A 578 -11.21 14.94 -9.95
CA VAL A 578 -9.86 15.04 -10.48
C VAL A 578 -9.10 13.79 -10.05
N VAL A 579 -9.00 12.84 -10.99
CA VAL A 579 -8.39 11.52 -10.79
C VAL A 579 -7.01 11.50 -11.46
N HIS A 580 -5.95 11.24 -10.69
CA HIS A 580 -4.58 11.17 -11.22
C HIS A 580 -3.86 9.90 -10.82
N PHE A 581 -3.39 9.15 -11.83
CA PHE A 581 -2.48 8.02 -11.67
C PHE A 581 -1.05 8.49 -11.95
N HIS A 582 -0.33 8.96 -10.92
CA HIS A 582 1.06 9.39 -11.05
C HIS A 582 2.04 8.25 -10.75
N ARG A 583 3.06 8.06 -11.61
CA ARG A 583 4.12 7.06 -11.38
C ARG A 583 3.54 5.65 -11.11
N ALA A 584 2.43 5.36 -11.81
CA ALA A 584 1.90 4.02 -12.00
C ALA A 584 2.66 3.34 -13.15
N ARG A 585 2.89 2.02 -13.11
CA ARG A 585 3.59 1.31 -14.19
C ARG A 585 2.63 0.58 -15.13
N THR A 586 1.63 -0.13 -14.61
CA THR A 586 0.54 -0.74 -15.41
C THR A 586 -0.83 -0.41 -14.83
N ILE A 587 -1.81 -0.22 -15.71
CA ILE A 587 -3.23 -0.11 -15.34
C ILE A 587 -4.04 -1.07 -16.22
N SER A 588 -4.82 -1.94 -15.59
CA SER A 588 -5.70 -2.90 -16.24
C SER A 588 -7.13 -2.72 -15.75
N VAL A 589 -8.02 -2.25 -16.63
CA VAL A 589 -9.46 -2.12 -16.37
C VAL A 589 -10.16 -3.30 -17.04
N LEU A 590 -10.50 -4.33 -16.26
CA LEU A 590 -11.16 -5.55 -16.75
C LEU A 590 -12.62 -5.28 -17.13
N SER A 591 -13.28 -6.22 -17.78
CA SER A 591 -14.62 -6.05 -18.38
C SER A 591 -15.73 -5.54 -17.44
N SER A 592 -15.64 -5.76 -16.11
CA SER A 592 -16.57 -5.18 -15.12
C SER A 592 -16.11 -3.84 -14.54
N GLY A 593 -14.83 -3.52 -14.67
CA GLY A 593 -14.18 -2.36 -14.10
C GLY A 593 -14.66 -1.05 -14.72
N THR A 594 -14.76 -0.02 -13.89
CA THR A 594 -15.13 1.33 -14.29
C THR A 594 -14.24 2.36 -13.60
N ILE A 595 -13.50 3.15 -14.39
CA ILE A 595 -12.90 4.41 -13.94
C ILE A 595 -13.81 5.54 -14.44
N SER A 596 -14.36 6.36 -13.56
CA SER A 596 -15.34 7.38 -13.92
C SER A 596 -15.09 8.73 -13.24
N THR A 597 -14.94 9.76 -14.06
CA THR A 597 -15.05 11.17 -13.67
C THR A 597 -16.34 11.81 -14.21
N SER A 598 -17.30 11.01 -14.69
CA SER A 598 -18.53 11.50 -15.30
C SER A 598 -19.42 12.25 -14.30
N GLY A 599 -19.94 13.42 -14.71
CA GLY A 599 -20.79 14.28 -13.88
C GLY A 599 -20.12 14.84 -12.62
N MET A 600 -18.78 14.83 -12.57
CA MET A 600 -17.99 15.29 -11.41
C MET A 600 -17.11 16.52 -11.73
N GLY A 601 -17.37 17.18 -12.86
CA GLY A 601 -16.79 18.47 -13.24
C GLY A 601 -17.57 19.66 -12.66
N CYS A 602 -17.50 20.80 -13.36
CA CYS A 602 -18.11 22.04 -12.90
C CYS A 602 -19.60 22.10 -13.24
N THR A 603 -20.43 22.60 -12.32
CA THR A 603 -21.84 22.97 -12.57
C THR A 603 -21.95 24.25 -13.42
N GLY A 604 -21.10 25.24 -13.16
CA GLY A 604 -20.90 26.43 -13.98
C GLY A 604 -19.58 26.43 -14.76
N GLY A 605 -18.85 27.56 -14.69
CA GLY A 605 -17.51 27.74 -15.24
C GLY A 605 -17.44 28.24 -16.69
N VAL A 606 -16.23 28.19 -17.26
CA VAL A 606 -15.83 28.86 -18.52
C VAL A 606 -16.80 28.68 -19.70
N GLY A 607 -17.25 27.45 -19.95
CA GLY A 607 -18.15 27.10 -21.06
C GLY A 607 -19.56 26.76 -20.60
N GLN A 608 -20.03 27.35 -19.50
CA GLN A 608 -21.38 27.15 -18.98
C GLN A 608 -22.47 27.41 -20.04
N GLY A 609 -23.55 26.62 -19.96
CA GLY A 609 -24.79 26.89 -20.68
C GLY A 609 -25.48 28.18 -20.22
N LYS A 610 -26.55 28.57 -20.92
CA LYS A 610 -27.29 29.82 -20.69
C LYS A 610 -28.78 29.54 -20.56
N PHE A 611 -29.42 30.13 -19.54
CA PHE A 611 -30.85 30.05 -19.33
C PHE A 611 -31.62 31.17 -20.05
N SER A 612 -32.84 30.85 -20.52
CA SER A 612 -33.80 31.82 -21.05
C SER A 612 -34.67 32.45 -19.97
N ASP A 613 -35.30 33.59 -20.30
CA ASP A 613 -36.41 34.18 -19.52
C ASP A 613 -37.60 33.20 -19.34
N SER A 614 -37.63 32.11 -20.11
CA SER A 614 -38.64 31.05 -20.04
C SER A 614 -38.16 29.79 -19.28
N GLY A 615 -37.04 29.87 -18.56
CA GLY A 615 -36.53 28.80 -17.69
C GLY A 615 -35.80 27.65 -18.38
N ILE A 616 -35.46 27.75 -19.68
CA ILE A 616 -34.84 26.67 -20.46
C ILE A 616 -33.34 26.93 -20.64
N GLY A 617 -32.50 25.94 -20.33
CA GLY A 617 -31.04 26.00 -20.44
C GLY A 617 -30.51 25.41 -21.75
N SER A 618 -29.56 26.11 -22.37
CA SER A 618 -28.69 25.53 -23.40
C SER A 618 -27.62 24.62 -22.77
N GLY A 619 -27.04 23.71 -23.56
CA GLY A 619 -26.04 22.76 -23.06
C GLY A 619 -24.72 23.44 -22.70
N GLY A 620 -23.99 22.87 -21.73
CA GLY A 620 -22.60 23.24 -21.47
C GLY A 620 -21.70 22.90 -22.66
N GLY A 621 -20.58 23.59 -22.82
CA GLY A 621 -19.58 23.34 -23.87
C GLY A 621 -18.18 23.18 -23.28
N HIS A 622 -17.47 22.16 -23.71
CA HIS A 622 -16.06 21.88 -23.49
C HIS A 622 -15.67 20.85 -24.55
N GLY A 623 -14.48 20.92 -25.14
CA GLY A 623 -14.15 20.15 -26.36
C GLY A 623 -14.90 20.63 -27.60
N GLY A 624 -16.19 20.31 -27.69
CA GLY A 624 -17.17 20.83 -28.64
C GLY A 624 -18.13 21.87 -28.02
N ARG A 625 -18.87 22.60 -28.86
CA ARG A 625 -19.91 23.54 -28.42
C ARG A 625 -21.13 22.81 -27.83
N GLY A 626 -21.74 23.40 -26.80
CA GLY A 626 -23.04 22.95 -26.28
C GLY A 626 -24.20 23.22 -27.24
N GLY A 627 -25.23 22.40 -27.16
CA GLY A 627 -26.46 22.52 -27.96
C GLY A 627 -27.22 23.81 -27.64
N MET A 628 -27.53 24.58 -28.68
CA MET A 628 -28.42 25.74 -28.60
C MET A 628 -29.88 25.31 -28.39
N VAL A 629 -30.68 26.19 -27.79
CA VAL A 629 -32.14 26.04 -27.60
C VAL A 629 -32.86 27.18 -28.32
N CYS A 630 -33.97 26.87 -28.99
CA CYS A 630 -34.81 27.88 -29.64
C CYS A 630 -36.24 27.86 -29.09
N SER A 631 -36.68 28.99 -28.54
CA SER A 631 -38.05 29.20 -28.06
C SER A 631 -38.76 30.29 -28.87
N ASN A 632 -40.05 30.52 -28.60
CA ASN A 632 -40.85 31.56 -29.24
C ASN A 632 -40.35 33.00 -28.97
N SER A 633 -39.45 33.23 -28.00
CA SER A 633 -38.84 34.54 -27.72
C SER A 633 -37.42 34.71 -28.28
N GLY A 634 -36.78 33.65 -28.78
CA GLY A 634 -35.44 33.71 -29.37
C GLY A 634 -34.69 32.38 -29.28
N CYS A 635 -33.50 32.34 -29.87
CA CYS A 635 -32.55 31.23 -29.71
C CYS A 635 -31.39 31.63 -28.79
N ILE A 636 -30.93 30.70 -27.96
CA ILE A 636 -29.83 30.85 -27.02
C ILE A 636 -28.75 29.82 -27.37
N GLU A 637 -27.55 30.30 -27.69
CA GLU A 637 -26.39 29.44 -27.93
C GLU A 637 -26.01 28.63 -26.68
N GLY A 638 -25.56 27.38 -26.88
CA GLY A 638 -24.87 26.62 -25.84
C GLY A 638 -23.45 27.11 -25.59
N GLY A 639 -22.82 26.52 -24.58
CA GLY A 639 -21.48 26.85 -24.14
C GLY A 639 -20.43 26.78 -25.25
N MET A 640 -19.45 27.68 -25.19
CA MET A 640 -18.32 27.70 -26.12
C MET A 640 -17.31 26.59 -25.76
N PRO A 641 -16.67 25.93 -26.74
CA PRO A 641 -15.50 25.10 -26.44
C PRO A 641 -14.31 25.98 -26.01
N TYR A 642 -13.52 25.48 -25.06
CA TYR A 642 -12.34 26.14 -24.49
C TYR A 642 -11.22 25.12 -24.20
N GLY A 643 -10.05 25.59 -23.77
CA GLY A 643 -8.87 24.76 -23.51
C GLY A 643 -8.10 24.30 -24.76
N ASP A 644 -6.89 23.77 -24.59
CA ASP A 644 -6.07 23.25 -25.70
C ASP A 644 -6.50 21.81 -26.06
N ALA A 645 -6.71 21.56 -27.35
CA ALA A 645 -6.97 20.21 -27.85
C ALA A 645 -5.73 19.29 -27.78
N ASN A 646 -4.52 19.84 -27.71
CA ASN A 646 -3.25 19.10 -27.69
C ASN A 646 -2.64 18.96 -26.30
N LEU A 647 -3.21 19.64 -25.30
CA LEU A 647 -2.87 19.50 -23.88
C LEU A 647 -4.09 19.88 -23.03
N PRO A 648 -5.17 19.07 -23.05
CA PRO A 648 -6.35 19.32 -22.24
C PRO A 648 -6.05 19.02 -20.76
N CYS A 649 -6.48 19.91 -19.87
CA CYS A 649 -6.33 19.79 -18.42
C CYS A 649 -7.42 20.54 -17.63
N GLU A 650 -8.50 20.91 -18.32
CA GLU A 650 -9.63 21.65 -17.77
C GLU A 650 -10.79 20.70 -17.40
N LEU A 651 -11.58 21.07 -16.39
CA LEU A 651 -12.85 20.39 -16.06
C LEU A 651 -13.89 20.72 -17.14
N GLY A 652 -14.86 19.84 -17.38
CA GLY A 652 -16.03 20.17 -18.20
C GLY A 652 -16.96 21.14 -17.48
N SER A 653 -17.64 22.02 -18.24
CA SER A 653 -18.67 22.95 -17.73
C SER A 653 -20.08 22.39 -17.82
N GLY A 654 -20.93 22.79 -16.87
CA GLY A 654 -22.32 22.38 -16.79
C GLY A 654 -23.31 23.28 -17.56
N SER A 655 -24.61 23.04 -17.36
CA SER A 655 -25.67 23.67 -18.16
C SER A 655 -26.00 25.14 -17.80
N GLY A 656 -25.38 25.71 -16.77
CA GLY A 656 -25.56 27.12 -16.41
C GLY A 656 -25.35 27.44 -14.94
N ASN A 657 -25.93 28.55 -14.50
CA ASN A 657 -25.68 29.19 -13.21
C ASN A 657 -25.89 28.28 -11.98
N ASP A 658 -24.85 28.15 -11.16
CA ASP A 658 -24.75 27.29 -9.97
C ASP A 658 -25.84 27.54 -8.91
N SER A 659 -26.44 28.74 -8.89
CA SER A 659 -27.51 29.10 -7.94
C SER A 659 -28.89 28.51 -8.26
N LEU A 660 -29.00 27.60 -9.23
CA LEU A 660 -30.26 26.99 -9.66
C LEU A 660 -30.28 25.49 -9.37
N THR A 661 -31.21 25.06 -8.52
CA THR A 661 -31.42 23.65 -8.17
C THR A 661 -31.78 22.83 -9.41
N GLY A 662 -30.87 21.97 -9.86
CA GLY A 662 -31.03 21.13 -11.05
C GLY A 662 -30.19 21.54 -12.27
N ALA A 663 -29.19 22.42 -12.13
CA ALA A 663 -28.13 22.54 -13.13
C ALA A 663 -27.33 21.21 -13.20
N THR A 664 -27.03 20.73 -14.41
CA THR A 664 -26.21 19.53 -14.64
C THR A 664 -24.72 19.86 -14.65
N ALA A 665 -23.87 19.03 -14.05
CA ALA A 665 -22.42 19.18 -14.01
C ALA A 665 -21.71 18.66 -15.28
N GLY A 666 -20.55 19.23 -15.60
CA GLY A 666 -19.67 18.66 -16.62
C GLY A 666 -18.96 17.37 -16.18
N GLY A 667 -18.16 16.78 -17.08
CA GLY A 667 -17.24 15.69 -16.73
C GLY A 667 -15.97 16.22 -16.05
N GLY A 668 -15.36 15.40 -15.20
CA GLY A 668 -14.12 15.74 -14.49
C GLY A 668 -12.84 15.60 -15.32
N ILE A 669 -11.69 15.67 -14.65
CA ILE A 669 -10.36 15.45 -15.21
C ILE A 669 -9.85 14.06 -14.83
N LEU A 670 -9.38 13.31 -15.82
CA LEU A 670 -8.66 12.04 -15.65
C LEU A 670 -7.26 12.15 -16.27
N VAL A 671 -6.23 12.05 -15.44
CA VAL A 671 -4.81 12.03 -15.87
C VAL A 671 -4.19 10.67 -15.58
N MET A 672 -3.49 10.10 -16.56
CA MET A 672 -2.68 8.89 -16.38
C MET A 672 -1.23 9.17 -16.78
N GLY A 673 -0.29 8.89 -15.87
CA GLY A 673 1.13 9.21 -16.03
C GLY A 673 1.44 10.70 -15.82
N SER A 674 2.57 11.13 -16.38
CA SER A 674 3.12 12.48 -16.34
C SER A 674 4.24 12.60 -17.39
N TRP A 675 4.81 13.79 -17.60
CA TRP A 675 5.93 13.96 -18.54
C TRP A 675 7.20 13.20 -18.16
N GLU A 676 7.51 13.16 -16.87
CA GLU A 676 8.75 12.58 -16.33
C GLU A 676 8.55 11.08 -16.02
N HIS A 677 7.31 10.69 -15.69
CA HIS A 677 6.90 9.32 -15.43
C HIS A 677 5.61 8.98 -16.21
N PRO A 678 5.72 8.64 -17.51
CA PRO A 678 4.63 8.07 -18.30
C PRO A 678 4.30 6.63 -17.85
N LEU A 679 3.06 6.22 -18.10
CA LEU A 679 2.56 4.86 -17.83
C LEU A 679 3.07 3.89 -18.90
N VAL A 680 3.57 2.71 -18.51
CA VAL A 680 4.16 1.75 -19.46
C VAL A 680 3.09 1.04 -20.29
N SER A 681 1.98 0.64 -19.66
CA SER A 681 0.87 0.00 -20.36
C SER A 681 -0.48 0.34 -19.74
N LEU A 682 -1.44 0.72 -20.58
CA LEU A 682 -2.86 0.85 -20.24
C LEU A 682 -3.66 -0.22 -21.00
N SER A 683 -4.34 -1.11 -20.28
CA SER A 683 -5.22 -2.14 -20.83
C SER A 683 -6.67 -1.87 -20.41
N VAL A 684 -7.60 -1.78 -21.36
CA VAL A 684 -9.01 -1.45 -21.11
C VAL A 684 -9.93 -2.43 -21.84
N GLU A 685 -10.55 -3.32 -21.06
CA GLU A 685 -11.69 -4.16 -21.46
C GLU A 685 -13.02 -3.61 -20.92
N GLY A 686 -12.98 -2.85 -19.82
CA GLY A 686 -14.14 -2.23 -19.18
C GLY A 686 -14.40 -0.79 -19.62
N LEU A 687 -14.79 0.05 -18.66
CA LEU A 687 -15.22 1.43 -18.91
C LEU A 687 -14.23 2.45 -18.34
N VAL A 688 -13.82 3.42 -19.16
CA VAL A 688 -13.08 4.61 -18.72
C VAL A 688 -13.86 5.84 -19.19
N LYS A 689 -14.33 6.68 -18.26
CA LYS A 689 -15.33 7.71 -18.56
C LYS A 689 -15.02 9.06 -17.93
N ALA A 690 -15.32 10.12 -18.69
CA ALA A 690 -15.29 11.52 -18.31
C ALA A 690 -16.47 12.25 -18.99
N ASP A 691 -17.68 11.69 -18.88
CA ASP A 691 -18.89 12.18 -19.55
C ASP A 691 -19.55 13.33 -18.79
N GLY A 692 -20.27 14.21 -19.50
CA GLY A 692 -21.12 15.23 -18.87
C GLY A 692 -22.38 14.64 -18.23
N GLU A 693 -22.87 15.25 -17.15
CA GLU A 693 -24.09 14.82 -16.48
C GLU A 693 -25.32 15.00 -17.39
N SER A 694 -26.19 13.99 -17.36
CA SER A 694 -27.45 13.95 -18.10
C SER A 694 -28.62 14.17 -17.15
N PHE A 695 -29.64 14.92 -17.59
CA PHE A 695 -30.79 15.22 -16.74
C PHE A 695 -31.69 13.99 -16.50
N GLU A 696 -31.59 13.37 -15.32
CA GLU A 696 -32.51 12.30 -14.90
C GLU A 696 -33.82 12.88 -14.35
N GLY A 697 -34.91 12.68 -15.09
CA GLY A 697 -36.20 13.32 -14.84
C GLY A 697 -37.00 12.76 -13.65
N HIS A 698 -36.53 12.98 -12.41
CA HIS A 698 -37.18 12.52 -11.17
C HIS A 698 -37.49 13.61 -10.12
N LEU A 699 -37.71 14.85 -10.56
CA LEU A 699 -38.22 15.92 -9.70
C LEU A 699 -39.74 16.10 -9.82
N GLN A 700 -40.48 15.62 -8.81
CA GLN A 700 -41.84 16.09 -8.58
C GLN A 700 -41.81 17.50 -8.00
N ARG A 701 -42.70 18.36 -8.53
CA ARG A 701 -43.29 19.55 -7.86
C ARG A 701 -42.56 20.91 -8.04
N LYS A 702 -43.10 21.66 -9.01
CA LYS A 702 -43.46 23.10 -8.99
C LYS A 702 -42.52 24.19 -9.50
N ASP A 703 -41.19 24.03 -9.52
CA ASP A 703 -40.34 25.03 -10.19
C ASP A 703 -40.03 24.61 -11.63
N SER A 704 -40.09 25.58 -12.55
CA SER A 704 -40.25 25.33 -13.99
C SER A 704 -38.96 25.54 -14.78
N PHE A 705 -37.85 24.98 -14.28
CA PHE A 705 -36.55 25.03 -14.93
C PHE A 705 -36.26 23.73 -15.70
N LEU A 706 -35.68 23.90 -16.89
CA LEU A 706 -35.48 22.85 -17.89
C LEU A 706 -34.00 22.89 -18.32
N PRO A 707 -33.09 22.22 -17.59
CA PRO A 707 -31.66 22.34 -17.78
C PRO A 707 -31.17 21.70 -19.08
N GLY A 708 -30.04 22.20 -19.59
CA GLY A 708 -29.27 21.50 -20.61
C GLY A 708 -28.53 20.28 -20.03
N GLY A 709 -27.78 19.60 -20.89
CA GLY A 709 -26.79 18.61 -20.45
C GLY A 709 -25.43 19.26 -20.15
N GLY A 710 -24.68 18.67 -19.23
CA GLY A 710 -23.29 19.07 -18.95
C GLY A 710 -22.35 18.65 -20.08
N SER A 711 -21.23 19.34 -20.26
CA SER A 711 -20.22 18.96 -21.27
C SER A 711 -19.32 17.83 -20.79
N GLY A 712 -18.76 17.06 -21.74
CA GLY A 712 -17.73 16.06 -21.43
C GLY A 712 -16.46 16.71 -20.86
N GLY A 713 -15.78 15.99 -19.98
CA GLY A 713 -14.57 16.44 -19.29
C GLY A 713 -13.28 16.27 -20.09
N THR A 714 -12.21 15.90 -19.39
CA THR A 714 -10.84 15.78 -19.93
C THR A 714 -10.23 14.43 -19.61
N MET A 715 -9.58 13.81 -20.60
CA MET A 715 -8.71 12.65 -20.44
C MET A 715 -7.31 12.97 -21.01
N LEU A 716 -6.28 12.99 -20.16
CA LEU A 716 -4.89 13.28 -20.53
C LEU A 716 -4.01 12.07 -20.20
N LEU A 717 -3.46 11.42 -21.23
CA LEU A 717 -2.87 10.08 -21.11
C LEU A 717 -1.41 10.06 -21.58
N PHE A 718 -0.46 10.03 -20.65
CA PHE A 718 0.97 9.87 -20.90
C PHE A 718 1.32 8.38 -20.93
N LEU A 719 1.44 7.80 -22.13
CA LEU A 719 1.52 6.35 -22.36
C LEU A 719 2.74 5.95 -23.20
N HIS A 720 3.28 4.75 -22.96
CA HIS A 720 4.10 4.03 -23.95
C HIS A 720 3.25 3.07 -24.81
N PHE A 721 2.33 2.31 -24.19
CA PHE A 721 1.46 1.35 -24.88
C PHE A 721 -0.01 1.43 -24.43
N LEU A 722 -0.93 1.19 -25.36
CA LEU A 722 -2.38 1.12 -25.16
C LEU A 722 -2.95 -0.17 -25.76
N ASP A 723 -3.79 -0.88 -25.00
CA ASP A 723 -4.67 -1.92 -25.53
C ASP A 723 -6.13 -1.61 -25.13
N LEU A 724 -6.99 -1.41 -26.13
CA LEU A 724 -8.43 -1.23 -25.96
C LEU A 724 -9.14 -2.43 -26.59
N GLY A 725 -9.48 -3.42 -25.75
CA GLY A 725 -10.12 -4.67 -26.15
C GLY A 725 -11.54 -4.45 -26.70
N GLU A 726 -12.12 -5.48 -27.34
CA GLU A 726 -13.41 -5.38 -28.06
C GLU A 726 -14.58 -4.84 -27.21
N THR A 727 -14.60 -5.11 -25.90
CA THR A 727 -15.60 -4.59 -24.96
C THR A 727 -15.24 -3.23 -24.38
N GLY A 728 -13.98 -2.82 -24.50
CA GLY A 728 -13.43 -1.61 -23.90
C GLY A 728 -14.06 -0.35 -24.45
N THR A 729 -14.40 0.60 -23.57
CA THR A 729 -14.95 1.90 -23.98
C THR A 729 -14.31 3.04 -23.21
N MET A 730 -13.71 3.97 -23.95
CA MET A 730 -13.17 5.24 -23.46
C MET A 730 -14.09 6.37 -23.90
N SER A 731 -14.72 7.08 -22.96
CA SER A 731 -15.77 8.05 -23.26
C SER A 731 -15.56 9.39 -22.57
N SER A 732 -15.76 10.48 -23.32
CA SER A 732 -15.90 11.83 -22.81
C SER A 732 -17.04 12.52 -23.58
N ALA A 733 -18.22 11.93 -23.52
CA ALA A 733 -19.41 12.40 -24.23
C ALA A 733 -20.08 13.56 -23.49
N GLY A 734 -20.84 14.37 -24.22
CA GLY A 734 -21.72 15.38 -23.63
C GLY A 734 -23.00 14.75 -23.06
N GLY A 735 -23.48 15.28 -21.94
CA GLY A 735 -24.69 14.81 -21.28
C GLY A 735 -25.98 15.19 -22.02
N HIS A 736 -27.05 14.44 -21.78
CA HIS A 736 -28.37 14.67 -22.37
C HIS A 736 -29.12 15.79 -21.65
N GLY A 737 -29.72 16.71 -22.42
CA GLY A 737 -30.54 17.80 -21.89
C GLY A 737 -31.96 17.36 -21.52
N SER A 738 -32.67 18.19 -20.74
CA SER A 738 -34.09 17.94 -20.40
C SER A 738 -35.01 18.08 -21.62
N VAL A 739 -36.32 17.84 -21.44
CA VAL A 739 -37.33 17.96 -22.52
C VAL A 739 -37.47 19.42 -23.00
N GLY A 740 -36.62 19.81 -23.96
CA GLY A 740 -36.48 21.16 -24.50
C GLY A 740 -35.13 21.83 -24.21
N GLY A 741 -34.32 21.27 -23.30
CA GLY A 741 -32.95 21.72 -23.02
C GLY A 741 -31.95 21.24 -24.07
N GLY A 742 -30.85 21.99 -24.24
CA GLY A 742 -29.79 21.65 -25.19
C GLY A 742 -28.86 20.54 -24.66
N GLY A 743 -28.39 19.63 -25.52
CA GLY A 743 -27.41 18.62 -25.11
C GLY A 743 -26.01 19.20 -24.91
N GLY A 744 -25.21 18.64 -24.01
CA GLY A 744 -23.85 19.12 -23.74
C GLY A 744 -22.87 18.85 -24.90
N GLY A 745 -21.82 19.67 -25.03
CA GLY A 745 -20.71 19.40 -25.95
C GLY A 745 -19.87 18.21 -25.49
N GLY A 746 -19.33 17.43 -26.42
CA GLY A 746 -18.40 16.34 -26.10
C GLY A 746 -17.00 16.84 -25.80
N GLY A 747 -16.32 16.24 -24.82
CA GLY A 747 -15.09 16.74 -24.18
C GLY A 747 -13.78 16.49 -24.95
N ARG A 748 -12.68 16.29 -24.21
CA ARG A 748 -11.32 16.19 -24.78
C ARG A 748 -10.59 14.92 -24.34
N ILE A 749 -9.95 14.24 -25.29
CA ILE A 749 -9.08 13.08 -25.05
C ILE A 749 -7.76 13.30 -25.78
N HIS A 750 -6.64 13.31 -25.05
CA HIS A 750 -5.29 13.45 -25.61
C HIS A 750 -4.36 12.29 -25.24
N PHE A 751 -3.74 11.69 -26.27
CA PHE A 751 -2.73 10.65 -26.12
C PHE A 751 -1.31 11.22 -26.29
N HIS A 752 -0.60 11.36 -25.16
CA HIS A 752 0.77 11.88 -25.09
C HIS A 752 1.81 10.75 -25.10
N TRP A 753 2.05 10.18 -26.29
CA TRP A 753 2.96 9.05 -26.47
C TRP A 753 4.41 9.33 -26.02
N SER A 754 5.04 8.35 -25.38
CA SER A 754 6.44 8.40 -24.95
C SER A 754 7.27 7.34 -25.67
N ASP A 755 8.48 7.71 -26.09
CA ASP A 755 9.43 6.87 -26.82
C ASP A 755 8.85 6.09 -28.02
N ILE A 756 8.13 6.80 -28.90
CA ILE A 756 7.56 6.27 -30.15
C ILE A 756 8.69 5.60 -30.97
N PRO A 757 8.65 4.27 -31.20
CA PRO A 757 9.68 3.56 -31.93
C PRO A 757 9.61 3.89 -33.43
N THR A 758 10.73 3.81 -34.15
CA THR A 758 10.81 4.17 -35.57
C THR A 758 11.71 3.21 -36.36
N GLY A 759 11.51 3.16 -37.68
CA GLY A 759 12.23 2.25 -38.58
C GLY A 759 12.07 0.78 -38.20
N ASP A 760 13.15 0.00 -38.30
CA ASP A 760 13.17 -1.45 -38.06
C ASP A 760 12.68 -1.86 -36.65
N MET A 761 12.76 -0.96 -35.66
CA MET A 761 12.27 -1.21 -34.30
C MET A 761 10.79 -0.87 -34.09
N TYR A 762 10.10 -0.28 -35.07
CA TYR A 762 8.70 0.14 -34.93
C TYR A 762 7.79 -1.01 -34.50
N GLN A 763 6.95 -0.76 -33.51
CA GLN A 763 5.86 -1.62 -33.07
C GLN A 763 4.62 -0.72 -32.88
N PRO A 764 3.40 -1.21 -33.17
CA PRO A 764 2.19 -0.45 -32.89
C PRO A 764 2.12 -0.06 -31.40
N ILE A 765 2.06 1.23 -31.12
CA ILE A 765 1.98 1.77 -29.75
C ILE A 765 0.55 1.71 -29.18
N ALA A 766 -0.44 1.39 -30.02
CA ALA A 766 -1.81 1.16 -29.62
C ALA A 766 -2.43 0.00 -30.40
N THR A 767 -3.22 -0.81 -29.71
CA THR A 767 -4.19 -1.75 -30.29
C THR A 767 -5.59 -1.26 -29.91
N VAL A 768 -6.46 -1.03 -30.90
CA VAL A 768 -7.75 -0.34 -30.70
C VAL A 768 -8.88 -1.12 -31.36
N ASN A 769 -9.44 -2.07 -30.62
CA ASN A 769 -10.57 -2.92 -31.05
C ASN A 769 -11.91 -2.45 -30.45
N GLY A 770 -11.88 -1.81 -29.27
CA GLY A 770 -13.05 -1.22 -28.61
C GLY A 770 -13.44 0.17 -29.13
N SER A 771 -14.20 0.94 -28.34
CA SER A 771 -14.77 2.23 -28.76
C SER A 771 -14.19 3.45 -28.03
N ILE A 772 -13.93 4.52 -28.77
CA ILE A 772 -13.57 5.84 -28.24
C ILE A 772 -14.66 6.84 -28.61
N GLN A 773 -15.24 7.53 -27.62
CA GLN A 773 -16.46 8.33 -27.80
C GLN A 773 -16.29 9.75 -27.25
N THR A 774 -16.51 10.76 -28.10
CA THR A 774 -16.52 12.20 -27.74
C THR A 774 -17.73 12.91 -28.33
N SER A 775 -18.83 12.21 -28.62
CA SER A 775 -20.04 12.81 -29.17
C SER A 775 -20.69 13.81 -28.22
N GLY A 776 -21.21 14.91 -28.74
CA GLY A 776 -22.11 15.78 -28.00
C GLY A 776 -23.42 15.06 -27.64
N GLY A 777 -24.00 15.42 -26.49
CA GLY A 777 -25.23 14.86 -25.98
C GLY A 777 -26.44 15.28 -26.80
N ILE A 778 -27.52 14.50 -26.71
CA ILE A 778 -28.78 14.78 -27.41
C ILE A 778 -29.59 15.81 -26.60
N GLY A 779 -30.09 16.86 -27.26
CA GLY A 779 -31.06 17.80 -26.70
C GLY A 779 -32.51 17.30 -26.84
N GLY A 780 -33.42 17.80 -26.02
CA GLY A 780 -34.86 17.46 -26.12
C GLY A 780 -35.56 18.12 -27.32
N ASP A 781 -36.89 17.99 -27.43
CA ASP A 781 -37.68 18.38 -28.62
C ASP A 781 -37.50 19.82 -29.16
N GLN A 782 -36.91 20.73 -28.38
CA GLN A 782 -36.61 22.14 -28.76
C GLN A 782 -35.13 22.52 -28.61
N GLY A 783 -34.29 21.58 -28.16
CA GLY A 783 -32.85 21.73 -27.97
C GLY A 783 -32.08 20.97 -29.03
N SER A 784 -31.07 21.61 -29.61
CA SER A 784 -30.12 20.90 -30.48
C SER A 784 -29.20 19.99 -29.67
N ALA A 785 -28.64 18.97 -30.34
CA ALA A 785 -27.52 18.19 -29.80
C ALA A 785 -26.25 19.04 -29.71
N GLY A 786 -25.34 18.69 -28.81
CA GLY A 786 -24.01 19.30 -28.75
C GLY A 786 -23.13 18.89 -29.93
N GLU A 787 -22.08 19.67 -30.18
CA GLU A 787 -21.03 19.31 -31.13
C GLU A 787 -20.12 18.21 -30.55
N THR A 788 -19.47 17.45 -31.44
CA THR A 788 -18.49 16.42 -31.07
C THR A 788 -17.19 17.06 -30.61
N GLY A 789 -16.59 16.49 -29.58
CA GLY A 789 -15.32 16.90 -28.98
C GLY A 789 -14.08 16.46 -29.75
N THR A 790 -12.92 16.65 -29.14
CA THR A 790 -11.61 16.42 -29.78
C THR A 790 -10.91 15.20 -29.21
N VAL A 791 -10.55 14.24 -30.08
CA VAL A 791 -9.54 13.21 -29.81
C VAL A 791 -8.26 13.59 -30.55
N THR A 792 -7.14 13.69 -29.84
CA THR A 792 -5.85 14.09 -30.40
C THR A 792 -4.72 13.17 -29.91
N GLY A 793 -3.59 13.20 -30.62
CA GLY A 793 -2.38 12.48 -30.25
C GLY A 793 -1.15 13.33 -30.49
N LYS A 794 -0.06 13.03 -29.78
CA LYS A 794 1.25 13.69 -29.92
C LYS A 794 1.75 13.67 -31.37
N ALA A 795 2.46 14.72 -31.78
CA ALA A 795 2.98 14.87 -33.13
C ALA A 795 3.92 13.72 -33.53
N CYS A 796 3.47 12.86 -34.46
CA CYS A 796 4.21 11.67 -34.88
C CYS A 796 5.53 12.00 -35.61
N PRO A 797 6.56 11.14 -35.49
CA PRO A 797 7.85 11.32 -36.19
C PRO A 797 7.73 11.15 -37.72
N LYS A 798 8.87 11.24 -38.43
CA LYS A 798 8.93 10.93 -39.87
C LYS A 798 8.41 9.51 -40.13
N GLY A 799 7.77 9.29 -41.29
CA GLY A 799 7.20 7.99 -41.69
C GLY A 799 5.84 7.62 -41.07
N LEU A 800 5.50 8.16 -39.88
CA LEU A 800 4.29 7.81 -39.13
C LEU A 800 3.24 8.94 -39.11
N TYR A 801 1.94 8.63 -39.02
CA TYR A 801 0.83 9.59 -38.97
C TYR A 801 -0.36 9.11 -38.11
N GLY A 802 -1.40 9.94 -37.96
CA GLY A 802 -2.60 9.61 -37.21
C GLY A 802 -2.46 9.81 -35.70
N ILE A 803 -3.50 9.47 -34.94
CA ILE A 803 -3.52 9.62 -33.48
C ILE A 803 -2.58 8.60 -32.81
N PHE A 804 -2.45 7.41 -33.40
CA PHE A 804 -1.69 6.26 -32.87
C PHE A 804 -0.31 6.08 -33.54
N CYS A 805 0.14 7.04 -34.36
CA CYS A 805 1.39 6.97 -35.12
C CYS A 805 1.54 5.68 -35.95
N GLU A 806 0.56 5.44 -36.82
CA GLU A 806 0.51 4.36 -37.81
C GLU A 806 1.45 4.65 -39.00
N GLU A 807 1.89 3.61 -39.72
CA GLU A 807 2.77 3.74 -40.89
C GLU A 807 2.05 4.44 -42.07
N CYS A 808 2.69 5.46 -42.68
CA CYS A 808 2.12 6.11 -43.88
C CYS A 808 1.78 5.10 -45.00
N PRO A 809 0.66 5.28 -45.74
CA PRO A 809 0.20 4.30 -46.72
C PRO A 809 1.22 3.96 -47.82
N VAL A 810 1.18 2.71 -48.31
CA VAL A 810 2.10 2.20 -49.34
C VAL A 810 2.13 3.12 -50.57
N GLY A 811 3.35 3.51 -50.99
CA GLY A 811 3.54 4.48 -52.07
C GLY A 811 3.46 5.94 -51.66
N THR A 812 3.52 6.24 -50.35
CA THR A 812 3.70 7.60 -49.80
C THR A 812 4.93 7.67 -48.89
N TYR A 813 5.43 8.88 -48.62
CA TYR A 813 6.53 9.16 -47.70
C TYR A 813 6.25 10.43 -46.86
N LYS A 814 6.82 10.51 -45.66
CA LYS A 814 6.62 11.63 -44.74
C LYS A 814 7.94 12.07 -44.09
N ASN A 815 8.50 13.16 -44.60
CA ASN A 815 9.78 13.73 -44.19
C ASN A 815 9.70 14.75 -43.03
N VAL A 816 8.49 15.05 -42.53
CA VAL A 816 8.22 15.99 -41.44
C VAL A 816 7.55 15.33 -40.23
N SER A 817 7.75 15.90 -39.05
CA SER A 817 7.00 15.59 -37.83
C SER A 817 5.59 16.21 -37.86
N GLY A 818 4.62 15.53 -37.25
CA GLY A 818 3.20 15.90 -37.27
C GLY A 818 2.30 14.69 -37.48
N SER A 819 1.01 14.80 -37.20
CA SER A 819 0.08 13.66 -37.20
C SER A 819 -0.98 13.69 -38.31
N ASP A 820 -1.09 14.77 -39.08
CA ASP A 820 -2.05 14.86 -40.17
C ASP A 820 -1.73 13.89 -41.31
N ALA A 821 -2.74 13.14 -41.79
CA ALA A 821 -2.60 12.22 -42.92
C ALA A 821 -2.20 12.92 -44.24
N SER A 822 -2.45 14.23 -44.35
CA SER A 822 -2.02 15.07 -45.48
C SER A 822 -0.49 15.26 -45.59
N LEU A 823 0.28 14.84 -44.56
CA LEU A 823 1.74 14.88 -44.53
C LEU A 823 2.38 13.62 -45.14
N CYS A 824 1.61 12.58 -45.46
CA CYS A 824 2.06 11.44 -46.25
C CYS A 824 2.00 11.79 -47.76
N PHE A 825 3.10 12.29 -48.32
CA PHE A 825 3.18 12.73 -49.71
C PHE A 825 3.36 11.54 -50.68
N PRO A 826 2.74 11.54 -51.88
CA PRO A 826 2.90 10.45 -52.83
C PRO A 826 4.33 10.35 -53.38
N CYS A 827 4.84 9.12 -53.48
CA CYS A 827 6.18 8.82 -54.03
C CYS A 827 6.26 9.15 -55.53
N PRO A 828 7.40 9.69 -56.03
CA PRO A 828 7.54 10.14 -57.41
C PRO A 828 7.48 8.99 -58.42
N SER A 829 6.38 8.91 -59.19
CA SER A 829 6.12 7.83 -60.16
C SER A 829 7.14 7.75 -61.31
N ASN A 830 7.98 8.75 -61.51
CA ASN A 830 9.08 8.75 -62.49
C ASN A 830 10.26 7.84 -62.06
N GLU A 831 10.34 7.45 -60.80
CA GLU A 831 11.44 6.65 -60.24
C GLU A 831 11.11 5.15 -60.14
N LEU A 832 9.84 4.77 -60.35
CA LEU A 832 9.36 3.39 -60.26
C LEU A 832 9.49 2.66 -61.62
N PRO A 833 10.23 1.53 -61.71
CA PRO A 833 10.28 0.72 -62.92
C PRO A 833 8.90 0.18 -63.35
N HIS A 834 8.66 0.05 -64.66
CA HIS A 834 7.38 -0.43 -65.22
C HIS A 834 6.94 -1.86 -64.81
N ARG A 835 7.76 -2.60 -64.07
CA ARG A 835 7.43 -3.93 -63.51
C ARG A 835 7.67 -4.01 -62.00
N ALA A 836 7.70 -2.86 -61.32
CA ALA A 836 7.83 -2.74 -59.88
C ALA A 836 6.54 -2.27 -59.21
N ALA A 837 6.43 -2.53 -57.91
CA ALA A 837 5.42 -1.96 -57.02
C ALA A 837 6.10 -1.44 -55.75
N TYR A 838 5.60 -0.35 -55.17
CA TYR A 838 6.08 0.11 -53.86
C TYR A 838 5.71 -0.90 -52.77
N VAL A 839 6.60 -1.09 -51.80
CA VAL A 839 6.40 -1.95 -50.63
C VAL A 839 6.22 -1.09 -49.37
N SER A 840 5.54 -1.62 -48.36
CA SER A 840 5.63 -1.08 -47.01
C SER A 840 7.02 -1.39 -46.43
N LEU A 841 7.58 -0.43 -45.69
CA LEU A 841 8.68 -0.68 -44.76
C LEU A 841 8.20 -0.40 -43.34
N ARG A 842 8.73 -1.20 -42.42
CA ARG A 842 8.45 -1.12 -40.99
C ARG A 842 8.83 0.27 -40.45
N GLY A 843 7.91 0.93 -39.75
CA GLY A 843 8.05 2.31 -39.28
C GLY A 843 7.78 3.39 -40.33
N GLY A 844 7.31 3.02 -41.52
CA GLY A 844 6.93 3.94 -42.59
C GLY A 844 8.11 4.58 -43.34
N ILE A 845 7.82 5.17 -44.50
CA ILE A 845 8.84 5.73 -45.40
C ILE A 845 9.08 7.20 -45.05
N SER A 846 10.30 7.54 -44.66
CA SER A 846 10.68 8.89 -44.21
C SER A 846 11.25 9.78 -45.32
N GLU A 847 11.96 9.21 -46.29
CA GLU A 847 12.71 9.94 -47.33
C GLU A 847 12.60 9.23 -48.70
N THR A 848 13.03 9.90 -49.77
CA THR A 848 13.01 9.38 -51.16
C THR A 848 14.43 9.02 -51.65
N PRO A 849 14.60 8.04 -52.56
CA PRO A 849 13.58 7.28 -53.29
C PRO A 849 12.84 6.26 -52.42
N CYS A 850 11.56 6.05 -52.71
CA CYS A 850 10.73 5.11 -51.95
C CYS A 850 11.06 3.64 -52.31
N PRO A 851 11.01 2.71 -51.33
CA PRO A 851 11.30 1.30 -51.55
C PRO A 851 10.27 0.62 -52.45
N TYR A 852 10.74 -0.21 -53.37
CA TYR A 852 9.92 -1.00 -54.28
C TYR A 852 10.49 -2.41 -54.47
N GLU A 853 9.63 -3.35 -54.85
CA GLU A 853 10.00 -4.69 -55.30
C GLU A 853 9.53 -4.93 -56.75
N CYS A 854 10.12 -5.92 -57.42
CA CYS A 854 9.65 -6.35 -58.74
C CYS A 854 8.47 -7.31 -58.60
N LEU A 855 7.45 -7.20 -59.47
CA LEU A 855 6.20 -7.98 -59.43
C LEU A 855 6.35 -9.51 -59.59
N SER A 856 7.58 -10.02 -59.72
CA SER A 856 7.93 -11.45 -59.72
C SER A 856 9.45 -11.62 -59.64
N GLU A 857 9.91 -12.65 -58.93
CA GLU A 857 11.31 -13.12 -58.83
C GLU A 857 12.03 -13.31 -60.18
N ARG A 858 11.31 -13.36 -61.31
CA ARG A 858 11.87 -13.47 -62.67
C ARG A 858 12.51 -12.17 -63.16
N TYR A 859 12.34 -11.08 -62.42
CA TYR A 859 12.81 -9.75 -62.74
C TYR A 859 13.82 -9.29 -61.68
N HIS A 860 14.99 -8.83 -62.10
CA HIS A 860 16.06 -8.48 -61.17
C HIS A 860 16.08 -6.98 -60.81
N MET A 861 16.37 -6.70 -59.55
CA MET A 861 16.56 -5.37 -58.99
C MET A 861 17.84 -4.73 -59.60
N PRO A 862 17.87 -3.44 -59.97
CA PRO A 862 16.85 -2.40 -59.70
C PRO A 862 15.88 -2.11 -60.85
N HIS A 863 16.13 -2.56 -62.08
CA HIS A 863 15.32 -2.16 -63.24
C HIS A 863 14.15 -3.10 -63.55
N CYS A 864 13.99 -4.18 -62.79
CA CYS A 864 13.00 -5.24 -63.00
C CYS A 864 13.04 -5.81 -64.44
N TYR A 865 14.26 -6.03 -64.92
CA TYR A 865 14.56 -6.66 -66.21
C TYR A 865 14.65 -8.18 -66.07
N THR A 866 14.28 -8.90 -67.13
CA THR A 866 14.61 -10.34 -67.24
C THR A 866 16.10 -10.52 -67.47
N ALA A 867 16.65 -11.68 -67.09
CA ALA A 867 18.08 -11.98 -67.27
C ALA A 867 18.59 -11.86 -68.74
N LEU A 868 17.70 -11.99 -69.73
CA LEU A 868 18.03 -11.74 -71.14
C LEU A 868 18.11 -10.24 -71.45
N GLU A 869 17.21 -9.42 -70.90
CA GLU A 869 17.24 -7.96 -71.03
C GLU A 869 18.47 -7.37 -70.33
N GLU A 870 18.85 -7.88 -69.16
CA GLU A 870 20.10 -7.49 -68.48
C GLU A 870 21.35 -7.82 -69.30
N LEU A 871 21.42 -9.01 -69.90
CA LEU A 871 22.49 -9.37 -70.82
C LEU A 871 22.54 -8.39 -72.01
N ILE A 872 21.38 -8.05 -72.58
CA ILE A 872 21.29 -7.10 -73.69
C ILE A 872 21.76 -5.69 -73.29
N TYR A 873 21.36 -5.19 -72.12
CA TYR A 873 21.70 -3.83 -71.66
C TYR A 873 23.13 -3.71 -71.11
N THR A 874 23.68 -4.74 -70.46
CA THR A 874 25.10 -4.75 -70.04
C THR A 874 26.07 -4.66 -71.23
N PHE A 875 25.69 -5.18 -72.40
CA PHE A 875 26.43 -4.99 -73.66
C PHE A 875 26.08 -3.68 -74.41
N GLY A 876 25.47 -2.69 -73.75
CA GLY A 876 25.14 -1.39 -74.34
C GLY A 876 23.79 -1.34 -75.07
N GLY A 877 22.90 -2.28 -74.79
CA GLY A 877 21.53 -2.32 -75.30
C GLY A 877 21.35 -3.10 -76.61
N PRO A 878 20.10 -3.21 -77.11
CA PRO A 878 19.72 -4.11 -78.20
C PRO A 878 20.55 -3.98 -79.47
N TRP A 879 20.97 -2.75 -79.81
CA TRP A 879 21.75 -2.47 -81.01
C TRP A 879 23.22 -2.92 -80.89
N LEU A 880 23.88 -2.67 -79.76
CA LEU A 880 25.27 -3.09 -79.55
C LEU A 880 25.38 -4.59 -79.30
N PHE A 881 24.46 -5.18 -78.51
CA PHE A 881 24.37 -6.63 -78.36
C PHE A 881 24.07 -7.32 -79.70
N GLY A 882 23.15 -6.78 -80.50
CA GLY A 882 22.85 -7.29 -81.85
C GLY A 882 24.05 -7.23 -82.80
N LEU A 883 24.83 -6.13 -82.77
CA LEU A 883 26.06 -6.00 -83.57
C LEU A 883 27.18 -6.93 -83.09
N LEU A 884 27.35 -7.11 -81.78
CA LEU A 884 28.30 -8.08 -81.21
C LEU A 884 27.91 -9.52 -81.56
N LEU A 885 26.63 -9.88 -81.44
CA LEU A 885 26.13 -11.19 -81.82
C LEU A 885 26.30 -11.44 -83.32
N LEU A 886 26.00 -10.45 -84.18
CA LEU A 886 26.23 -10.54 -85.61
C LEU A 886 27.72 -10.70 -85.95
N GLY A 887 28.59 -9.92 -85.30
CA GLY A 887 30.05 -10.04 -85.45
C GLY A 887 30.58 -11.40 -84.99
N LEU A 888 30.07 -11.94 -83.88
CA LEU A 888 30.43 -13.25 -83.36
C LEU A 888 29.88 -14.38 -84.23
N LEU A 889 28.69 -14.23 -84.83
CA LEU A 889 28.15 -15.17 -85.83
C LEU A 889 28.94 -15.14 -87.14
N ILE A 890 29.40 -13.98 -87.60
CA ILE A 890 30.30 -13.84 -88.76
C ILE A 890 31.66 -14.49 -88.44
N LEU A 891 32.20 -14.28 -87.24
CA LEU A 891 33.45 -14.90 -86.80
C LEU A 891 33.30 -16.42 -86.64
N LEU A 892 32.16 -16.91 -86.12
CA LEU A 892 31.84 -18.33 -86.05
C LEU A 892 31.68 -18.94 -87.45
N ALA A 893 31.05 -18.23 -88.39
CA ALA A 893 30.95 -18.65 -89.79
C ALA A 893 32.32 -18.71 -90.48
N LEU A 894 33.23 -17.77 -90.18
CA LEU A 894 34.63 -17.81 -90.63
C LEU A 894 35.39 -18.98 -90.01
N VAL A 895 35.26 -19.24 -88.71
CA VAL A 895 35.88 -20.39 -88.02
C VAL A 895 35.34 -21.72 -88.55
N LEU A 896 34.02 -21.83 -88.80
CA LEU A 896 33.40 -23.01 -89.40
C LEU A 896 33.77 -23.19 -90.88
N SER A 897 34.01 -22.10 -91.62
CA SER A 897 34.57 -22.13 -92.98
C SER A 897 35.99 -22.68 -92.98
N VAL A 898 36.85 -22.17 -92.09
CA VAL A 898 38.22 -22.65 -91.89
C VAL A 898 38.25 -24.12 -91.41
N ALA A 899 37.33 -24.51 -90.53
CA ALA A 899 37.19 -25.90 -90.08
C ALA A 899 36.76 -26.84 -91.23
N ARG A 900 35.84 -26.39 -92.11
CA ARG A 900 35.44 -27.14 -93.32
C ARG A 900 36.55 -27.25 -94.37
N MET A 901 37.56 -26.38 -94.35
CA MET A 901 38.75 -26.52 -95.20
C MET A 901 39.78 -27.55 -94.69
N LYS A 902 39.58 -28.20 -93.53
CA LYS A 902 40.61 -29.06 -92.90
C LYS A 902 40.21 -30.50 -92.54
N PHE A 903 39.03 -30.98 -92.96
CA PHE A 903 38.66 -32.39 -92.80
C PHE A 903 37.98 -32.97 -94.05
N VAL A 904 38.71 -33.85 -94.76
CA VAL A 904 38.21 -34.71 -95.84
C VAL A 904 38.79 -36.11 -95.65
N GLY A 905 37.98 -37.03 -95.12
CA GLY A 905 38.29 -38.45 -94.86
C GLY A 905 39.29 -38.72 -93.72
N VAL A 906 39.52 -39.96 -93.28
CA VAL A 906 38.84 -41.26 -93.49
C VAL A 906 39.49 -42.27 -92.50
N ASP A 907 38.82 -43.21 -91.82
CA ASP A 907 37.40 -43.34 -91.43
C ASP A 907 37.24 -44.42 -90.32
N GLU A 908 36.02 -44.94 -90.12
CA GLU A 908 35.65 -46.18 -89.38
C GLU A 908 35.78 -46.24 -87.83
N LEU A 909 34.59 -46.20 -87.20
CA LEU A 909 34.23 -46.87 -85.92
C LEU A 909 34.40 -48.41 -86.05
N PRO A 910 34.62 -49.22 -84.98
CA PRO A 910 33.81 -49.16 -83.74
C PRO A 910 34.43 -49.62 -82.39
N GLY A 911 33.83 -49.16 -81.27
CA GLY A 911 33.90 -49.78 -79.93
C GLY A 911 35.21 -49.62 -79.16
N PRO A 912 35.19 -49.49 -77.81
CA PRO A 912 34.63 -50.54 -76.95
C PRO A 912 33.87 -50.06 -75.67
N GLY A 913 33.25 -51.02 -74.96
CA GLY A 913 32.92 -50.90 -73.51
C GLY A 913 33.90 -51.74 -72.67
N PRO A 914 33.53 -52.27 -71.47
CA PRO A 914 32.26 -52.17 -70.76
C PRO A 914 32.37 -51.91 -69.23
N THR A 915 31.24 -51.95 -68.49
CA THR A 915 31.10 -52.10 -67.01
C THR A 915 31.66 -50.96 -66.12
N GLN A 916 31.18 -50.71 -64.89
CA GLN A 916 30.29 -51.46 -63.97
C GLN A 916 28.99 -50.67 -63.66
N HIS A 917 27.87 -51.34 -63.35
CA HIS A 917 27.22 -51.40 -62.01
C HIS A 917 27.36 -50.15 -61.12
N GLY A 918 26.32 -49.62 -60.46
CA GLY A 918 24.89 -50.00 -60.48
C GLY A 918 24.26 -50.22 -59.10
N SER A 919 24.11 -49.15 -58.31
CA SER A 919 23.26 -49.05 -57.09
C SER A 919 23.09 -47.57 -56.76
N GLN A 920 21.88 -46.97 -56.67
CA GLN A 920 20.78 -47.18 -55.72
C GLN A 920 20.94 -46.31 -54.44
N ILE A 921 19.80 -45.95 -53.85
CA ILE A 921 19.56 -45.34 -52.52
C ILE A 921 19.48 -43.80 -52.52
N ASP A 922 18.25 -43.32 -52.30
CA ASP A 922 17.96 -42.00 -51.74
C ASP A 922 18.60 -41.84 -50.36
N HIS A 923 19.34 -40.76 -50.15
CA HIS A 923 19.44 -40.15 -48.83
C HIS A 923 19.26 -38.63 -48.94
N SER A 924 18.13 -38.17 -48.42
CA SER A 924 17.99 -36.82 -47.90
C SER A 924 19.07 -36.52 -46.87
N PHE A 925 19.64 -35.31 -46.92
CA PHE A 925 19.98 -34.45 -45.77
C PHE A 925 20.39 -33.05 -46.29
N PRO A 926 20.42 -31.99 -45.46
CA PRO A 926 20.16 -30.64 -45.95
C PRO A 926 21.40 -29.95 -46.53
N PHE A 927 21.16 -28.88 -47.28
CA PHE A 927 22.14 -27.82 -47.42
C PHE A 927 22.32 -27.18 -46.03
N LEU A 928 23.51 -27.35 -45.44
CA LEU A 928 23.86 -26.68 -44.20
C LEU A 928 24.12 -25.20 -44.50
N GLU A 929 23.18 -24.35 -44.11
CA GLU A 929 23.45 -22.93 -43.89
C GLU A 929 24.66 -22.76 -42.96
N SER A 930 25.35 -21.64 -43.09
CA SER A 930 26.58 -21.46 -42.33
C SER A 930 26.26 -21.32 -40.83
N LEU A 931 26.96 -22.09 -39.99
CA LEU A 931 26.94 -21.87 -38.53
C LEU A 931 27.63 -20.53 -38.12
N ASN A 932 27.84 -19.64 -39.09
CA ASN A 932 28.46 -18.33 -38.95
C ASN A 932 27.42 -17.20 -39.18
N GLU A 933 26.24 -17.47 -39.75
CA GLU A 933 25.11 -16.53 -39.77
C GLU A 933 24.27 -16.62 -38.49
N VAL A 934 24.11 -17.82 -37.92
CA VAL A 934 23.40 -18.05 -36.63
C VAL A 934 24.27 -17.65 -35.41
N LEU A 935 25.43 -17.01 -35.62
CA LEU A 935 26.34 -16.56 -34.56
C LEU A 935 26.57 -15.04 -34.51
N GLU A 936 25.99 -14.26 -35.43
CA GLU A 936 26.06 -12.79 -35.40
C GLU A 936 24.77 -12.13 -34.87
N THR A 937 23.69 -12.89 -34.67
CA THR A 937 22.41 -12.38 -34.14
C THR A 937 22.43 -11.94 -32.68
N ASN A 938 23.38 -12.42 -31.86
CA ASN A 938 23.43 -12.14 -30.42
C ASN A 938 24.46 -11.05 -30.07
N ARG A 939 24.37 -9.85 -30.68
CA ARG A 939 25.36 -8.78 -30.43
C ARG A 939 24.89 -7.33 -30.37
N VAL A 940 23.58 -7.07 -30.37
CA VAL A 940 23.01 -5.75 -30.03
C VAL A 940 21.89 -5.89 -28.98
N GLU A 941 22.11 -6.71 -27.97
CA GLU A 941 21.40 -6.61 -26.68
C GLU A 941 22.30 -5.91 -25.67
N GLU A 942 22.34 -4.57 -25.71
CA GLU A 942 22.77 -3.80 -24.54
C GLU A 942 21.56 -3.61 -23.63
N SER A 943 21.28 -4.65 -22.83
CA SER A 943 20.28 -4.64 -21.77
C SER A 943 20.49 -3.44 -20.85
N GLN A 944 19.41 -2.72 -20.51
CA GLN A 944 19.44 -1.51 -19.67
C GLN A 944 20.01 -1.71 -18.25
N SER A 945 20.34 -2.95 -17.86
CA SER A 945 20.98 -3.35 -16.60
C SER A 945 22.47 -3.70 -16.71
N HIS A 946 23.12 -3.49 -17.86
CA HIS A 946 24.55 -3.75 -18.05
C HIS A 946 25.44 -2.68 -17.37
N VAL A 947 25.98 -3.01 -16.19
CA VAL A 947 26.75 -2.07 -15.35
C VAL A 947 28.13 -1.69 -15.96
N HIS A 948 28.93 -2.67 -16.40
CA HIS A 948 30.28 -2.40 -16.91
C HIS A 948 30.85 -3.55 -17.76
N ARG A 949 31.58 -3.22 -18.83
CA ARG A 949 32.32 -4.17 -19.66
C ARG A 949 33.82 -4.03 -19.39
N MET A 950 34.45 -5.09 -18.89
CA MET A 950 35.92 -5.13 -18.76
C MET A 950 36.57 -5.33 -20.13
N TYR A 951 37.69 -4.65 -20.37
CA TYR A 951 38.46 -4.76 -21.61
C TYR A 951 39.89 -5.24 -21.32
N PHE A 952 40.36 -6.20 -22.09
CA PHE A 952 41.75 -6.63 -22.07
C PHE A 952 42.68 -5.55 -22.62
N LEU A 953 43.72 -5.24 -21.85
CA LEU A 953 44.80 -4.33 -22.23
C LEU A 953 45.92 -5.10 -22.97
N GLY A 954 46.72 -4.38 -23.75
CA GLY A 954 47.84 -4.90 -24.52
C GLY A 954 47.49 -5.42 -25.94
N PRO A 955 48.45 -5.45 -26.88
CA PRO A 955 48.26 -5.83 -28.28
C PRO A 955 48.25 -7.35 -28.53
N ASN A 956 48.21 -8.17 -27.47
CA ASN A 956 48.23 -9.63 -27.52
C ASN A 956 49.38 -10.18 -28.40
N THR A 957 50.61 -9.83 -28.03
CA THR A 957 51.85 -10.33 -28.66
C THR A 957 52.62 -11.21 -27.68
N PHE A 958 53.61 -11.96 -28.17
CA PHE A 958 54.44 -12.80 -27.31
C PHE A 958 55.29 -12.03 -26.29
N GLY A 959 55.49 -10.71 -26.48
CA GLY A 959 56.16 -9.83 -25.51
C GLY A 959 55.20 -9.03 -24.61
N GLU A 960 53.93 -8.93 -25.00
CA GLU A 960 52.89 -8.20 -24.28
C GLU A 960 51.53 -8.91 -24.51
N PRO A 961 51.19 -9.91 -23.67
CA PRO A 961 49.93 -10.64 -23.76
C PRO A 961 48.75 -9.75 -23.34
N TRP A 962 47.53 -10.24 -23.61
CA TRP A 962 46.34 -9.64 -23.00
C TRP A 962 46.39 -9.75 -21.48
N HIS A 963 45.97 -8.70 -20.79
CA HIS A 963 45.88 -8.65 -19.33
C HIS A 963 44.76 -7.72 -18.86
N LEU A 964 44.31 -7.90 -17.62
CA LEU A 964 43.40 -7.02 -16.88
C LEU A 964 44.16 -6.31 -15.74
N PRO A 965 43.75 -5.10 -15.34
CA PRO A 965 44.36 -4.37 -14.23
C PRO A 965 43.88 -4.89 -12.86
N HIS A 966 44.78 -4.99 -11.88
CA HIS A 966 44.51 -5.39 -10.49
C HIS A 966 43.87 -4.26 -9.65
N THR A 967 42.99 -3.47 -10.27
CA THR A 967 42.23 -2.37 -9.66
C THR A 967 40.82 -2.37 -10.24
N PRO A 968 39.76 -2.61 -9.46
CA PRO A 968 38.40 -2.65 -9.98
C PRO A 968 37.98 -1.25 -10.50
N PRO A 969 37.41 -1.15 -11.72
CA PRO A 969 36.82 0.08 -12.23
C PRO A 969 35.82 0.70 -11.25
N GLU A 970 35.75 2.03 -11.21
CA GLU A 970 34.95 2.78 -10.23
C GLU A 970 33.47 2.37 -10.25
N GLN A 971 32.94 2.02 -11.43
CA GLN A 971 31.55 1.60 -11.65
C GLN A 971 31.19 0.26 -10.97
N ILE A 972 32.17 -0.57 -10.60
CA ILE A 972 31.94 -1.88 -9.96
C ILE A 972 32.58 -2.02 -8.58
N ARG A 973 33.38 -1.04 -8.15
CA ARG A 973 34.13 -1.05 -6.87
C ARG A 973 33.25 -1.32 -5.65
N GLU A 974 31.98 -0.90 -5.69
CA GLU A 974 31.02 -1.08 -4.60
C GLU A 974 30.28 -2.43 -4.64
N ILE A 975 30.21 -3.04 -5.82
CA ILE A 975 29.54 -4.32 -6.09
C ILE A 975 30.48 -5.52 -5.84
N VAL A 976 31.80 -5.28 -5.81
CA VAL A 976 32.84 -6.31 -5.85
C VAL A 976 33.76 -6.28 -4.62
N TYR A 977 34.21 -7.45 -4.16
CA TYR A 977 35.27 -7.61 -3.15
C TYR A 977 36.64 -7.53 -3.82
N GLU A 978 37.38 -6.45 -3.56
CA GLU A 978 38.67 -6.12 -4.18
C GLU A 978 39.71 -7.25 -4.09
N GLY A 979 39.85 -7.90 -2.93
CA GLY A 979 40.77 -9.02 -2.76
C GLY A 979 40.45 -10.22 -3.66
N ALA A 980 39.17 -10.58 -3.80
CA ALA A 980 38.73 -11.67 -4.66
C ALA A 980 38.77 -11.31 -6.15
N PHE A 981 38.55 -10.03 -6.48
CA PHE A 981 38.73 -9.52 -7.84
C PHE A 981 40.19 -9.62 -8.29
N ASN A 982 41.14 -9.30 -7.41
CA ASN A 982 42.56 -9.37 -7.74
C ASN A 982 43.01 -10.81 -8.01
N THR A 983 42.55 -11.80 -7.25
CA THR A 983 42.78 -13.23 -7.54
C THR A 983 42.23 -13.64 -8.92
N PHE A 984 41.00 -13.23 -9.25
CA PHE A 984 40.40 -13.48 -10.57
C PHE A 984 41.19 -12.84 -11.71
N VAL A 985 41.74 -11.64 -11.49
CA VAL A 985 42.64 -10.96 -12.44
C VAL A 985 43.98 -11.70 -12.58
N ASP A 986 44.58 -12.18 -11.47
CA ASP A 986 45.79 -13.02 -11.50
C ASP A 986 45.57 -14.30 -12.33
N GLU A 987 44.45 -15.01 -12.12
CA GLU A 987 44.11 -16.23 -12.85
C GLU A 987 43.91 -15.98 -14.35
N ILE A 988 43.14 -14.95 -14.72
CA ILE A 988 42.95 -14.56 -16.13
C ILE A 988 44.27 -14.13 -16.78
N ASN A 989 45.10 -13.35 -16.08
CA ASN A 989 46.40 -12.90 -16.58
C ASN A 989 47.36 -14.09 -16.78
N ALA A 990 47.32 -15.09 -15.90
CA ALA A 990 48.09 -16.33 -16.05
C ALA A 990 47.63 -17.19 -17.24
N ILE A 991 46.32 -17.27 -17.52
CA ILE A 991 45.76 -18.01 -18.67
C ILE A 991 46.06 -17.29 -20.00
N ALA A 992 46.05 -15.96 -20.00
CA ALA A 992 46.31 -15.15 -21.19
C ALA A 992 47.80 -15.13 -21.61
N ALA A 993 48.72 -15.37 -20.68
CA ALA A 993 50.17 -15.36 -20.90
C ALA A 993 50.64 -16.45 -21.89
N TYR A 994 51.68 -16.12 -22.68
CA TYR A 994 52.34 -17.06 -23.58
C TYR A 994 53.54 -17.74 -22.92
N GLN A 995 53.74 -19.04 -23.19
CA GLN A 995 54.94 -19.73 -22.73
C GLN A 995 56.17 -19.29 -23.55
N TRP A 996 57.33 -19.16 -22.89
CA TRP A 996 58.57 -18.59 -23.48
C TRP A 996 59.04 -19.28 -24.78
N TRP A 997 58.76 -20.58 -24.93
CA TRP A 997 59.12 -21.34 -26.12
C TRP A 997 58.24 -20.97 -27.33
N GLU A 998 57.02 -20.49 -27.12
CA GLU A 998 56.08 -20.14 -28.21
C GLU A 998 56.53 -18.89 -28.96
N GLY A 999 56.97 -17.88 -28.21
CA GLY A 999 57.63 -16.69 -28.75
C GLY A 999 58.96 -17.02 -29.41
N SER A 1000 59.70 -17.99 -28.89
CA SER A 1000 60.95 -18.48 -29.49
C SER A 1000 60.71 -19.15 -30.85
N VAL A 1001 59.69 -20.02 -30.96
CA VAL A 1001 59.25 -20.63 -32.24
C VAL A 1001 58.79 -19.55 -33.21
N HIS A 1002 58.01 -18.57 -32.75
CA HIS A 1002 57.59 -17.44 -33.59
C HIS A 1002 58.79 -16.65 -34.13
N SER A 1003 59.76 -16.29 -33.29
CA SER A 1003 60.97 -15.57 -33.70
C SER A 1003 61.81 -16.34 -34.73
N ILE A 1004 61.91 -17.67 -34.60
CA ILE A 1004 62.57 -18.53 -35.60
C ILE A 1004 61.77 -18.50 -36.92
N LEU A 1005 60.45 -18.68 -36.87
CA LEU A 1005 59.59 -18.63 -38.06
C LEU A 1005 59.63 -17.26 -38.75
N CYS A 1006 59.73 -16.15 -38.02
CA CYS A 1006 59.86 -14.81 -38.61
C CYS A 1006 61.11 -14.69 -39.52
N ILE A 1007 62.20 -15.38 -39.19
CA ILE A 1007 63.46 -15.33 -39.93
C ILE A 1007 63.41 -16.23 -41.17
N PHE A 1008 62.81 -17.43 -41.07
CA PHE A 1008 62.84 -18.42 -42.15
C PHE A 1008 61.59 -18.45 -43.04
N ALA A 1009 60.41 -18.08 -42.53
CA ALA A 1009 59.13 -18.15 -43.26
C ALA A 1009 58.06 -17.24 -42.64
N TYR A 1010 58.18 -15.92 -42.85
CA TYR A 1010 57.28 -14.91 -42.28
C TYR A 1010 55.75 -15.19 -42.39
N PRO A 1011 55.20 -15.70 -43.53
CA PRO A 1011 53.78 -16.06 -43.60
C PRO A 1011 53.37 -17.16 -42.62
N LEU A 1012 54.25 -18.14 -42.39
CA LEU A 1012 54.03 -19.20 -41.40
C LEU A 1012 54.11 -18.64 -39.97
N ALA A 1013 55.03 -17.69 -39.71
CA ALA A 1013 55.11 -17.00 -38.41
C ALA A 1013 53.80 -16.28 -38.06
N TRP A 1014 53.25 -15.52 -39.01
CA TRP A 1014 51.95 -14.85 -38.84
C TRP A 1014 50.82 -15.86 -38.59
N SER A 1015 50.74 -16.95 -39.36
CA SER A 1015 49.74 -18.00 -39.13
C SER A 1015 49.89 -18.68 -37.76
N TRP A 1016 51.13 -18.89 -37.30
CA TRP A 1016 51.43 -19.45 -35.98
C TRP A 1016 50.97 -18.52 -34.87
N GLN A 1017 51.25 -17.22 -34.96
CA GLN A 1017 50.77 -16.22 -34.00
C GLN A 1017 49.23 -16.19 -33.95
N GLN A 1018 48.55 -16.19 -35.10
CA GLN A 1018 47.08 -16.21 -35.13
C GLN A 1018 46.48 -17.50 -34.58
N TRP A 1019 47.13 -18.65 -34.82
CA TRP A 1019 46.72 -19.94 -34.26
C TRP A 1019 46.87 -19.99 -32.72
N ARG A 1020 48.00 -19.52 -32.19
CA ARG A 1020 48.21 -19.41 -30.73
C ARG A 1020 47.23 -18.43 -30.07
N ARG A 1021 46.98 -17.27 -30.69
CA ARG A 1021 45.94 -16.31 -30.24
C ARG A 1021 44.55 -16.92 -30.15
N ARG A 1022 44.13 -17.73 -31.14
CA ARG A 1022 42.84 -18.44 -31.11
C ARG A 1022 42.75 -19.42 -29.95
N ILE A 1023 43.83 -20.18 -29.67
CA ILE A 1023 43.85 -21.13 -28.55
C ILE A 1023 43.76 -20.44 -27.20
N ASN A 1024 44.49 -19.33 -26.97
CA ASN A 1024 44.38 -18.60 -25.70
C ASN A 1024 42.99 -17.96 -25.52
N LEU A 1025 42.36 -17.47 -26.61
CA LEU A 1025 40.98 -16.98 -26.57
C LEU A 1025 39.96 -18.09 -26.27
N GLN A 1026 40.15 -19.30 -26.80
CA GLN A 1026 39.31 -20.46 -26.46
C GLN A 1026 39.41 -20.82 -24.98
N ARG A 1027 40.63 -20.90 -24.43
CA ARG A 1027 40.87 -21.17 -23.01
C ARG A 1027 40.25 -20.14 -22.07
N LEU A 1028 40.38 -18.84 -22.38
CA LEU A 1028 39.73 -17.78 -21.62
C LEU A 1028 38.20 -17.89 -21.66
N ARG A 1029 37.63 -18.31 -22.80
CA ARG A 1029 36.18 -18.53 -22.96
C ARG A 1029 35.68 -19.78 -22.21
N GLU A 1030 36.51 -20.82 -22.13
CA GLU A 1030 36.25 -22.02 -21.33
C GLU A 1030 36.29 -21.69 -19.83
N PHE A 1031 37.37 -21.05 -19.35
CA PHE A 1031 37.51 -20.61 -17.95
C PHE A 1031 36.29 -19.81 -17.45
N VAL A 1032 35.91 -18.76 -18.18
CA VAL A 1032 34.75 -17.91 -17.80
C VAL A 1032 33.42 -18.67 -17.86
N ARG A 1033 33.29 -19.70 -18.71
CA ARG A 1033 32.04 -20.47 -18.85
C ARG A 1033 31.91 -21.59 -17.82
N SER A 1034 32.98 -22.33 -17.52
CA SER A 1034 32.91 -23.51 -16.65
C SER A 1034 33.59 -23.35 -15.29
N GLU A 1035 34.74 -22.66 -15.22
CA GLU A 1035 35.59 -22.70 -14.02
C GLU A 1035 35.32 -21.53 -13.06
N TYR A 1036 35.03 -20.32 -13.57
CA TYR A 1036 34.78 -19.13 -12.75
C TYR A 1036 33.53 -19.25 -11.86
N ASP A 1037 33.64 -18.87 -10.59
CA ASP A 1037 32.64 -19.09 -9.52
C ASP A 1037 31.85 -17.83 -9.11
N HIS A 1038 32.13 -16.67 -9.75
CA HIS A 1038 31.54 -15.38 -9.41
C HIS A 1038 31.77 -14.90 -7.95
N ALA A 1039 32.72 -15.48 -7.21
CA ALA A 1039 32.93 -15.19 -5.79
C ALA A 1039 33.29 -13.73 -5.47
N CYS A 1040 33.79 -12.97 -6.46
CA CYS A 1040 34.11 -11.56 -6.28
C CYS A 1040 32.87 -10.67 -6.03
N LEU A 1041 31.66 -11.08 -6.44
CA LEU A 1041 30.43 -10.29 -6.22
C LEU A 1041 30.07 -10.22 -4.73
N ARG A 1042 29.63 -9.05 -4.23
CA ARG A 1042 29.28 -8.87 -2.81
C ARG A 1042 27.94 -9.46 -2.40
N SER A 1043 26.94 -9.44 -3.29
CA SER A 1043 25.57 -9.89 -2.97
C SER A 1043 25.40 -11.40 -3.17
N CYS A 1044 25.08 -12.12 -2.09
CA CYS A 1044 24.78 -13.56 -2.15
C CYS A 1044 23.60 -13.88 -3.09
N ARG A 1045 22.61 -12.99 -3.19
CA ARG A 1045 21.47 -13.14 -4.12
C ARG A 1045 21.91 -13.07 -5.59
N SER A 1046 22.93 -12.25 -5.90
CA SER A 1046 23.48 -12.19 -7.27
C SER A 1046 24.34 -13.40 -7.62
N ARG A 1047 25.12 -13.94 -6.67
CA ARG A 1047 25.90 -15.18 -6.90
C ARG A 1047 24.97 -16.35 -7.22
N ALA A 1048 23.98 -16.61 -6.36
CA ALA A 1048 23.03 -17.70 -6.55
C ALA A 1048 22.23 -17.59 -7.85
N LEU A 1049 21.94 -16.37 -8.33
CA LEU A 1049 21.30 -16.15 -9.63
C LEU A 1049 22.22 -16.55 -10.79
N TYR A 1050 23.50 -16.14 -10.76
CA TYR A 1050 24.46 -16.47 -11.82
C TYR A 1050 24.92 -17.94 -11.79
N GLU A 1051 25.05 -18.55 -10.61
CA GLU A 1051 25.25 -20.00 -10.48
C GLU A 1051 24.05 -20.80 -11.04
N GLY A 1052 22.83 -20.25 -10.93
CA GLY A 1052 21.61 -20.82 -11.52
C GLY A 1052 21.43 -20.57 -13.04
N LEU A 1053 22.31 -19.79 -13.67
CA LEU A 1053 22.30 -19.46 -15.10
C LEU A 1053 23.43 -20.16 -15.90
N LYS A 1054 24.20 -21.04 -15.25
CA LYS A 1054 25.47 -21.59 -15.73
C LYS A 1054 25.38 -23.05 -16.20
#